data_AF-A0A4V3BVR4-F1
#
_entry.id   AF-A0A4V3BVR4-F1
#
_cell.length_a   1.000
_cell.length_b   1.000
_cell.length_c   1.000
_cell.angle_alpha   90.00
_cell.angle_beta   90.00
_cell.angle_gamma   90.00
#
_symmetry.space_group_name_H-M   'P 1'
#
loop_
_entity.id
_entity.type
_entity.pdbx_description
1 polymer ?
#
loop_
_entity_poly.entity_id
_entity_poly.type
_entity_poly.pdbx_seq_one_letter_code
_entity_poly.pdbx_strand_id
1 'polypeptide(L)'
;MRRPEEPRRSDDRDLRRPADLPLTLGVLVAILAALMPVLGVVRPWPWLGVALLLVIAILAAGYVARLYRLPAVAVSLIEVSIWAVALTFLYFRDTALLWLLPTPATFRAIPESITVASNEIALGAAPLQAGPELSFLIVGATALLAIIIDHVVLTARMPLLAGVGLIAVSLIPSIAVPRGIEVWSFVLLAGAILFLIRADTRSREPKGEREASRSAGVPATALGIGAIAVVVSVVAAPLLPQPAVQPSGSGIGAGPGIDVTLQLGDDLRRPRETISLLVRSDMSSTPYLRAATLSEFTGSVWEPDRSRSLPLGSEFALNEVSVAPDVRVAEYTTTVEVKELVSPWLPVPFPAVAVTGLRGDWEAVPYNRTVVSRSTSTAGQVYQVVSHQPRPTLEQMRASNSGGPQIRDETTLLPEDLPAIIRDTAQQVTAEAGSDYDALADLQRWFRSGEFRYSLDAPVEEGFDGSGAEAVAKFLEVKEGYCVHFASAFALMARTLGMPSRIVVGYLPGNATSDSVDGQTVYEVASSQLHSWPEVYFDGIGWVPFEPTTGLGIPTTFAPAATLPGTADDPQDPQSAPSASATPNLPESERDTGETGTTDASSPTTSVNPLPSLGIVLAILLLLAIPSIVRATQTRALLRSAEQGDAVAAWMIVMDAAIDLGIPVPASESPRSLGRRLIDEHGAPLAETTQLVRAIERASYAQGGRHRLWESTPMSDAAAAVRSALFASASSSRRVLAVVAPKSLVIRPGSVYAGAGARARAGL
;
A
#
# COMPACT_ATOMS: atom_id res chain seq x y z
N MET A 1 -62.80 -51.09 -24.40
CA MET A 1 -62.08 -50.04 -25.15
C MET A 1 -62.09 -48.75 -24.34
N ARG A 2 -60.98 -48.44 -23.66
CA ARG A 2 -60.64 -47.11 -23.14
C ARG A 2 -59.28 -46.76 -23.73
N ARG A 3 -59.16 -45.55 -24.30
CA ARG A 3 -57.92 -45.05 -24.92
C ARG A 3 -56.78 -45.08 -23.90
N PRO A 4 -55.55 -45.46 -24.28
CA PRO A 4 -54.38 -45.20 -23.46
C PRO A 4 -54.05 -43.71 -23.54
N GLU A 5 -53.93 -43.07 -22.39
CA GLU A 5 -53.45 -41.72 -22.20
C GLU A 5 -51.99 -41.61 -22.66
N GLU A 6 -51.66 -40.56 -23.41
CA GLU A 6 -50.27 -40.17 -23.67
C GLU A 6 -49.59 -39.79 -22.36
N PRO A 7 -48.41 -40.34 -22.04
CA PRO A 7 -47.61 -39.83 -20.94
C PRO A 7 -47.06 -38.45 -21.33
N ARG A 8 -47.59 -37.42 -20.65
CA ARG A 8 -47.02 -36.07 -20.64
C ARG A 8 -45.50 -36.17 -20.48
N ARG A 9 -44.74 -35.69 -21.46
CA ARG A 9 -43.33 -35.32 -21.29
C ARG A 9 -43.28 -34.29 -20.17
N SER A 10 -43.00 -34.73 -18.94
CA SER A 10 -42.55 -33.83 -17.88
C SER A 10 -41.22 -33.27 -18.34
N ASP A 11 -41.26 -32.03 -18.78
CA ASP A 11 -40.13 -31.30 -19.32
C ASP A 11 -39.09 -31.14 -18.20
N ASP A 12 -38.02 -31.93 -18.25
CA ASP A 12 -36.85 -31.85 -17.35
C ASP A 12 -36.08 -30.50 -17.51
N ARG A 13 -36.66 -29.58 -18.29
CA ARG A 13 -36.15 -28.28 -18.70
C ARG A 13 -36.50 -27.13 -17.76
N ASP A 14 -37.45 -27.31 -16.83
CA ASP A 14 -37.88 -26.26 -15.88
C ASP A 14 -37.18 -26.30 -14.51
N LEU A 15 -36.33 -27.30 -14.25
CA LEU A 15 -35.80 -27.53 -12.90
C LEU A 15 -34.52 -26.78 -12.54
N ARG A 16 -33.82 -26.14 -13.50
CA ARG A 16 -32.56 -25.40 -13.24
C ARG A 16 -32.72 -23.89 -13.00
N ARG A 17 -33.88 -23.31 -13.34
CA ARG A 17 -34.14 -21.87 -13.29
C ARG A 17 -34.25 -21.19 -11.91
N PRO A 18 -34.67 -21.84 -10.80
CA PRO A 18 -34.98 -21.09 -9.57
C PRO A 18 -33.76 -20.67 -8.72
N ALA A 19 -32.54 -21.12 -9.05
CA ALA A 19 -31.34 -20.84 -8.24
C ALA A 19 -30.44 -19.72 -8.79
N ASP A 20 -30.55 -19.37 -10.07
CA ASP A 20 -29.64 -18.39 -10.69
C ASP A 20 -29.94 -16.96 -10.26
N LEU A 21 -31.22 -16.60 -10.12
CA LEU A 21 -31.65 -15.27 -9.65
C LEU A 21 -31.18 -14.98 -8.19
N PRO A 22 -31.41 -15.86 -7.20
CA PRO A 22 -30.93 -15.60 -5.84
C PRO A 22 -29.40 -15.57 -5.77
N LEU A 23 -28.67 -16.35 -6.57
CA LEU A 23 -27.21 -16.28 -6.64
C LEU A 23 -26.73 -14.96 -7.24
N THR A 24 -27.35 -14.48 -8.33
CA THR A 24 -27.03 -13.20 -8.96
C THR A 24 -27.26 -12.02 -8.00
N LEU A 25 -28.39 -12.02 -7.29
CA LEU A 25 -28.67 -11.03 -6.24
C LEU A 25 -27.69 -11.13 -5.07
N GLY A 26 -27.30 -12.34 -4.69
CA GLY A 26 -26.28 -12.57 -3.68
C GLY A 26 -24.92 -11.99 -4.06
N VAL A 27 -24.51 -12.13 -5.34
CA VAL A 27 -23.28 -11.55 -5.87
C VAL A 27 -23.33 -10.02 -5.81
N LEU A 28 -24.44 -9.41 -6.22
CA LEU A 28 -24.62 -7.96 -6.15
C LEU A 28 -24.47 -7.44 -4.70
N VAL A 29 -25.16 -8.07 -3.74
CA VAL A 29 -25.07 -7.69 -2.32
C VAL A 29 -23.65 -7.89 -1.78
N ALA A 30 -22.96 -8.96 -2.20
CA ALA A 30 -21.60 -9.23 -1.74
C ALA A 30 -20.57 -8.21 -2.28
N ILE A 31 -20.74 -7.74 -3.52
CA ILE A 31 -19.91 -6.68 -4.10
C ILE A 31 -20.20 -5.35 -3.40
N LEU A 32 -21.47 -5.01 -3.18
CA LEU A 32 -21.87 -3.83 -2.40
C LEU A 32 -21.23 -3.83 -1.01
N ALA A 33 -21.28 -4.97 -0.33
CA ALA A 33 -20.64 -5.16 0.97
C ALA A 33 -19.12 -4.93 0.93
N ALA A 34 -18.46 -5.47 -0.09
CA ALA A 34 -17.01 -5.34 -0.28
C ALA A 34 -16.57 -3.90 -0.64
N LEU A 35 -17.47 -3.09 -1.21
CA LEU A 35 -17.21 -1.69 -1.54
C LEU A 35 -17.42 -0.74 -0.35
N MET A 36 -18.13 -1.14 0.70
CA MET A 36 -18.40 -0.27 1.86
C MET A 36 -17.13 0.36 2.45
N PRO A 37 -16.02 -0.39 2.68
CA PRO A 37 -14.77 0.22 3.15
C PRO A 37 -14.19 1.28 2.20
N VAL A 38 -14.39 1.11 0.88
CA VAL A 38 -13.94 2.08 -0.15
C VAL A 38 -14.67 3.41 0.01
N LEU A 39 -15.96 3.41 0.39
CA LEU A 39 -16.75 4.64 0.58
C LEU A 39 -16.23 5.53 1.70
N GLY A 40 -15.49 4.94 2.64
CA GLY A 40 -14.82 5.70 3.67
C GLY A 40 -13.51 6.34 3.18
N VAL A 41 -12.86 5.75 2.17
CA VAL A 41 -11.57 6.22 1.62
C VAL A 41 -11.77 7.17 0.46
N VAL A 42 -12.86 7.03 -0.29
CA VAL A 42 -13.18 7.84 -1.46
C VAL A 42 -14.62 8.33 -1.33
N ARG A 43 -14.84 9.63 -1.45
CA ARG A 43 -16.18 10.24 -1.35
C ARG A 43 -17.11 9.60 -2.39
N PRO A 44 -18.30 9.11 -2.00
CA PRO A 44 -19.10 8.18 -2.81
C PRO A 44 -19.62 8.75 -4.13
N TRP A 45 -19.90 10.05 -4.22
CA TRP A 45 -20.49 10.65 -5.43
C TRP A 45 -19.43 11.44 -6.20
N PRO A 46 -19.35 11.32 -7.55
CA PRO A 46 -20.30 10.68 -8.47
C PRO A 46 -20.00 9.22 -8.87
N TRP A 47 -18.81 8.68 -8.58
CA TRP A 47 -18.36 7.38 -9.11
C TRP A 47 -19.18 6.18 -8.63
N LEU A 48 -19.73 6.20 -7.41
CA LEU A 48 -20.50 5.08 -6.86
C LEU A 48 -21.75 4.81 -7.71
N GLY A 49 -22.48 5.85 -8.10
CA GLY A 49 -23.68 5.70 -8.93
C GLY A 49 -23.37 5.02 -10.27
N VAL A 50 -22.25 5.41 -10.89
CA VAL A 50 -21.78 4.84 -12.15
C VAL A 50 -21.33 3.39 -11.98
N ALA A 51 -20.55 3.09 -10.93
CA ALA A 51 -20.13 1.73 -10.59
C ALA A 51 -21.32 0.79 -10.40
N LEU A 52 -22.31 1.21 -9.60
CA LEU A 52 -23.49 0.40 -9.29
C LEU A 52 -24.33 0.12 -10.53
N LEU A 53 -24.57 1.13 -11.36
CA LEU A 53 -25.32 0.97 -12.60
C LEU A 53 -24.62 -0.02 -13.54
N LEU A 54 -23.30 0.09 -13.68
CA LEU A 54 -22.52 -0.81 -14.53
C LEU A 54 -22.51 -2.24 -14.01
N VAL A 55 -22.32 -2.45 -12.69
CA VAL A 55 -22.39 -3.78 -12.06
C VAL A 55 -23.77 -4.42 -12.27
N ILE A 56 -24.85 -3.66 -12.08
CA ILE A 56 -26.22 -4.15 -12.30
C ILE A 56 -26.41 -4.54 -13.77
N ALA A 57 -25.95 -3.72 -14.71
CA ALA A 57 -26.05 -4.00 -16.15
C ALA A 57 -25.31 -5.29 -16.54
N ILE A 58 -24.09 -5.49 -16.03
CA ILE A 58 -23.27 -6.69 -16.27
C ILE A 58 -23.97 -7.94 -15.72
N LEU A 59 -24.38 -7.92 -14.45
CA LEU A 59 -25.03 -9.06 -13.81
C LEU A 59 -26.38 -9.39 -14.44
N ALA A 60 -27.16 -8.37 -14.83
CA ALA A 60 -28.43 -8.56 -15.54
C ALA A 60 -28.22 -9.18 -16.93
N ALA A 61 -27.22 -8.73 -17.68
CA ALA A 61 -26.87 -9.31 -18.97
C ALA A 61 -26.40 -10.76 -18.83
N GLY A 62 -25.58 -11.05 -17.83
CA GLY A 62 -25.15 -12.40 -17.48
C GLY A 62 -26.32 -13.33 -17.15
N TYR A 63 -27.25 -12.86 -16.33
CA TYR A 63 -28.49 -13.58 -15.99
C TYR A 63 -29.35 -13.85 -17.23
N VAL A 64 -29.57 -12.84 -18.09
CA VAL A 64 -30.34 -12.99 -19.33
C VAL A 64 -29.65 -13.94 -20.31
N ALA A 65 -28.33 -13.85 -20.48
CA ALA A 65 -27.55 -14.77 -21.30
C ALA A 65 -27.70 -16.23 -20.84
N ARG A 66 -27.71 -16.45 -19.51
CA ARG A 66 -27.99 -17.75 -18.89
C ARG A 66 -29.44 -18.21 -19.08
N LEU A 67 -30.43 -17.29 -19.10
CA LEU A 67 -31.82 -17.62 -19.44
C LEU A 67 -31.95 -18.19 -20.86
N TYR A 68 -31.18 -17.64 -21.81
CA TYR A 68 -31.08 -18.14 -23.18
C TYR A 68 -30.15 -19.36 -23.34
N ARG A 69 -29.59 -19.88 -22.24
CA ARG A 69 -28.72 -21.08 -22.21
C ARG A 69 -27.46 -20.95 -23.05
N LEU A 70 -26.92 -19.73 -23.16
CA LEU A 70 -25.63 -19.51 -23.82
C LEU A 70 -24.51 -20.26 -23.07
N PRO A 71 -23.48 -20.75 -23.78
CA PRO A 71 -22.35 -21.40 -23.14
C PRO A 71 -21.62 -20.41 -22.22
N ALA A 72 -21.00 -20.92 -21.15
CA ALA A 72 -20.29 -20.11 -20.15
C ALA A 72 -19.33 -19.08 -20.75
N VAL A 73 -18.58 -19.46 -21.79
CA VAL A 73 -17.65 -18.57 -22.49
C VAL A 73 -18.39 -17.40 -23.15
N ALA A 74 -19.56 -17.65 -23.75
CA ALA A 74 -20.35 -16.59 -24.36
C ALA A 74 -20.94 -15.63 -23.32
N VAL A 75 -21.33 -16.14 -22.14
CA VAL A 75 -21.80 -15.29 -21.03
C VAL A 75 -20.70 -14.33 -20.58
N SER A 76 -19.50 -14.84 -20.29
CA SER A 76 -18.38 -13.98 -19.87
C SER A 76 -17.89 -13.05 -20.98
N LEU A 77 -17.95 -13.45 -22.26
CA LEU A 77 -17.64 -12.55 -23.38
C LEU A 77 -18.66 -11.42 -23.49
N ILE A 78 -19.95 -11.68 -23.27
CA ILE A 78 -20.99 -10.63 -23.25
C ILE A 78 -20.74 -9.65 -22.09
N GLU A 79 -20.47 -10.17 -20.89
CA GLU A 79 -20.16 -9.36 -19.71
C GLU A 79 -18.92 -8.47 -19.91
N VAL A 80 -17.82 -9.03 -20.43
CA VAL A 80 -16.59 -8.29 -20.77
C VAL A 80 -16.83 -7.26 -21.88
N SER A 81 -17.65 -7.59 -22.88
CA SER A 81 -17.98 -6.65 -23.96
C SER A 81 -18.76 -5.45 -23.44
N ILE A 82 -19.75 -5.67 -22.55
CA ILE A 82 -20.51 -4.59 -21.90
C ILE A 82 -19.59 -3.72 -21.06
N TRP A 83 -18.69 -4.33 -20.28
CA TRP A 83 -17.70 -3.61 -19.48
C TRP A 83 -16.77 -2.75 -20.34
N ALA A 84 -16.17 -3.32 -21.39
CA ALA A 84 -15.25 -2.59 -22.27
C ALA A 84 -15.94 -1.44 -23.01
N VAL A 85 -17.14 -1.67 -23.54
CA VAL A 85 -17.92 -0.64 -24.26
C VAL A 85 -18.38 0.47 -23.29
N ALA A 86 -18.83 0.11 -22.09
CA ALA A 86 -19.26 1.09 -21.09
C ALA A 86 -18.09 1.96 -20.61
N LEU A 87 -16.93 1.38 -20.29
CA LEU A 87 -15.76 2.17 -19.90
C LEU A 87 -15.27 3.07 -21.02
N THR A 88 -15.29 2.57 -22.26
CA THR A 88 -14.93 3.35 -23.45
C THR A 88 -15.88 4.54 -23.64
N PHE A 89 -17.18 4.34 -23.48
CA PHE A 89 -18.19 5.39 -23.62
C PHE A 89 -18.15 6.42 -22.48
N LEU A 90 -17.90 5.98 -21.24
CA LEU A 90 -17.94 6.85 -20.06
C LEU A 90 -16.68 7.69 -19.87
N TYR A 91 -15.51 7.13 -20.19
CA TYR A 91 -14.22 7.76 -19.86
C TYR A 91 -13.34 8.06 -21.08
N PHE A 92 -13.55 7.40 -22.22
CA PHE A 92 -12.69 7.55 -23.40
C PHE A 92 -13.46 7.91 -24.68
N ARG A 93 -14.61 8.58 -24.52
CA ARG A 93 -15.52 8.91 -25.62
C ARG A 93 -14.84 9.62 -26.80
N ASP A 94 -13.87 10.48 -26.51
CA ASP A 94 -13.19 11.32 -27.51
C ASP A 94 -12.19 10.55 -28.37
N THR A 95 -11.69 9.42 -27.87
CA THR A 95 -10.77 8.55 -28.61
C THR A 95 -11.48 7.37 -29.27
N ALA A 96 -12.75 7.16 -28.97
CA ALA A 96 -13.52 6.00 -29.40
C ALA A 96 -14.18 6.20 -30.77
N LEU A 97 -14.18 5.15 -31.59
CA LEU A 97 -14.91 5.13 -32.85
C LEU A 97 -16.42 4.96 -32.55
N LEU A 98 -17.24 5.88 -33.06
CA LEU A 98 -18.69 5.93 -32.79
C LEU A 98 -19.03 5.95 -31.28
N TRP A 99 -18.13 6.51 -30.46
CA TRP A 99 -18.24 6.55 -28.98
C TRP A 99 -18.27 5.20 -28.26
N LEU A 100 -18.18 4.07 -28.97
CA LEU A 100 -18.42 2.73 -28.42
C LEU A 100 -17.24 1.77 -28.62
N LEU A 101 -16.53 1.90 -29.74
CA LEU A 101 -15.46 0.97 -30.11
C LEU A 101 -14.09 1.58 -29.77
N PRO A 102 -13.28 0.93 -28.90
CA PRO A 102 -11.97 1.44 -28.55
C PRO A 102 -11.06 1.46 -29.78
N THR A 103 -10.37 2.58 -29.99
CA THR A 103 -9.38 2.70 -31.07
C THR A 103 -7.98 2.46 -30.51
N PRO A 104 -6.93 2.33 -31.35
CA PRO A 104 -5.56 2.33 -30.86
C PRO A 104 -5.20 3.56 -30.02
N ALA A 105 -5.88 4.70 -30.18
CA ALA A 105 -5.70 5.87 -29.32
C ALA A 105 -6.29 5.64 -27.92
N THR A 106 -7.46 5.01 -27.81
CA THR A 106 -8.06 4.59 -26.52
C THR A 106 -7.11 3.70 -25.72
N PHE A 107 -6.48 2.72 -26.38
CA PHE A 107 -5.53 1.83 -25.69
C PHE A 107 -4.26 2.54 -25.21
N ARG A 108 -3.86 3.66 -25.82
CA ARG A 108 -2.73 4.48 -25.36
C ARG A 108 -3.10 5.38 -24.19
N ALA A 109 -4.35 5.86 -24.13
CA ALA A 109 -4.84 6.71 -23.05
C ALA A 109 -5.06 5.96 -21.73
N ILE A 110 -5.35 4.65 -21.77
CA ILE A 110 -5.62 3.85 -20.55
C ILE A 110 -4.44 3.88 -19.54
N PRO A 111 -3.18 3.58 -19.93
CA PRO A 111 -2.04 3.69 -19.00
C PRO A 111 -1.89 5.08 -18.38
N GLU A 112 -2.12 6.14 -19.15
CA GLU A 112 -2.02 7.53 -18.67
C GLU A 112 -3.07 7.80 -17.57
N SER A 113 -4.32 7.42 -17.79
CA SER A 113 -5.38 7.54 -16.76
C SER A 113 -5.07 6.71 -15.50
N ILE A 114 -4.45 5.54 -15.63
CA ILE A 114 -4.04 4.72 -14.47
C ILE A 114 -2.93 5.43 -13.68
N THR A 115 -1.96 6.05 -14.35
CA THR A 115 -0.89 6.80 -13.68
C THR A 115 -1.45 8.01 -12.92
N VAL A 116 -2.37 8.78 -13.51
CA VAL A 116 -3.02 9.92 -12.85
C VAL A 116 -3.81 9.47 -11.61
N ALA A 117 -4.65 8.43 -11.75
CA ALA A 117 -5.38 7.84 -10.64
C ALA A 117 -4.45 7.33 -9.51
N SER A 118 -3.28 6.78 -9.86
CA SER A 118 -2.30 6.28 -8.88
C SER A 118 -1.65 7.43 -8.10
N ASN A 119 -1.39 8.57 -8.76
CA ASN A 119 -0.89 9.77 -8.10
C ASN A 119 -1.95 10.38 -7.18
N GLU A 120 -3.23 10.43 -7.59
CA GLU A 120 -4.34 10.85 -6.71
C GLU A 120 -4.43 9.99 -5.44
N ILE A 121 -4.19 8.68 -5.54
CA ILE A 121 -4.15 7.78 -4.38
C ILE A 121 -2.90 8.00 -3.52
N ALA A 122 -1.75 8.27 -4.13
CA ALA A 122 -0.48 8.41 -3.42
C ALA A 122 -0.33 9.76 -2.70
N LEU A 123 -0.84 10.83 -3.32
CA LEU A 123 -0.73 12.21 -2.83
C LEU A 123 -1.99 12.66 -2.07
N GLY A 124 -3.13 12.02 -2.30
CA GLY A 124 -4.39 12.49 -1.73
C GLY A 124 -4.65 11.99 -0.31
N ALA A 125 -5.18 12.88 0.52
CA ALA A 125 -5.64 12.54 1.86
C ALA A 125 -7.08 11.98 1.83
N ALA A 126 -7.32 10.86 2.52
CA ALA A 126 -8.66 10.30 2.63
C ALA A 126 -9.58 11.19 3.48
N PRO A 127 -10.88 11.37 3.12
CA PRO A 127 -11.54 10.76 1.96
C PRO A 127 -11.23 11.51 0.65
N LEU A 128 -10.68 10.77 -0.31
CA LEU A 128 -10.33 11.25 -1.65
C LEU A 128 -11.57 11.71 -2.40
N GLN A 129 -11.46 12.83 -3.11
CA GLN A 129 -12.43 13.18 -4.15
C GLN A 129 -12.02 12.45 -5.42
N ALA A 130 -12.89 11.63 -5.99
CA ALA A 130 -12.55 10.88 -7.19
C ALA A 130 -12.60 11.79 -8.42
N GLY A 131 -11.44 12.14 -8.97
CA GLY A 131 -11.33 12.69 -10.32
C GLY A 131 -11.84 11.71 -11.39
N PRO A 132 -12.00 12.14 -12.65
CA PRO A 132 -12.40 11.27 -13.75
C PRO A 132 -11.54 10.00 -13.88
N GLU A 133 -10.25 10.12 -13.62
CA GLU A 133 -9.22 9.08 -13.75
C GLU A 133 -9.29 8.08 -12.59
N LEU A 134 -9.36 8.56 -11.34
CA LEU A 134 -9.60 7.70 -10.18
C LEU A 134 -11.00 7.05 -10.24
N SER A 135 -12.00 7.77 -10.74
CA SER A 135 -13.33 7.22 -11.02
C SER A 135 -13.27 6.10 -12.05
N PHE A 136 -12.56 6.29 -13.18
CA PHE A 136 -12.33 5.25 -14.18
C PHE A 136 -11.72 4.00 -13.56
N LEU A 137 -10.67 4.17 -12.74
CA LEU A 137 -9.98 3.06 -12.09
C LEU A 137 -10.91 2.29 -11.13
N ILE A 138 -11.61 2.99 -10.25
CA ILE A 138 -12.49 2.37 -9.24
C ILE A 138 -13.71 1.71 -9.91
N VAL A 139 -14.38 2.41 -10.83
CA VAL A 139 -15.53 1.88 -11.57
C VAL A 139 -15.12 0.68 -12.42
N GLY A 140 -13.98 0.78 -13.11
CA GLY A 140 -13.43 -0.30 -13.94
C GLY A 140 -13.07 -1.53 -13.12
N ALA A 141 -12.34 -1.37 -12.01
CA ALA A 141 -11.96 -2.45 -11.11
C ALA A 141 -13.17 -3.10 -10.44
N THR A 142 -14.16 -2.31 -10.00
CA THR A 142 -15.39 -2.79 -9.39
C THR A 142 -16.22 -3.62 -10.37
N ALA A 143 -16.38 -3.14 -11.60
CA ALA A 143 -17.12 -3.85 -12.62
C ALA A 143 -16.37 -5.11 -13.11
N LEU A 144 -15.05 -5.08 -13.18
CA LEU A 144 -14.23 -6.26 -13.45
C LEU A 144 -14.36 -7.32 -12.34
N LEU A 145 -14.36 -6.89 -11.07
CA LEU A 145 -14.63 -7.76 -9.93
C LEU A 145 -16.01 -8.42 -10.06
N ALA A 146 -17.03 -7.69 -10.51
CA ALA A 146 -18.34 -8.26 -10.75
C ALA A 146 -18.33 -9.41 -11.77
N ILE A 147 -17.61 -9.25 -12.89
CA ILE A 147 -17.44 -10.30 -13.91
C ILE A 147 -16.74 -11.53 -13.31
N ILE A 148 -15.66 -11.31 -12.56
CA ILE A 148 -14.89 -12.39 -11.94
C ILE A 148 -15.75 -13.17 -10.94
N ILE A 149 -16.45 -12.46 -10.05
CA ILE A 149 -17.28 -13.08 -9.02
C ILE A 149 -18.49 -13.78 -9.64
N ASP A 150 -19.12 -13.20 -10.65
CA ASP A 150 -20.19 -13.87 -11.41
C ASP A 150 -19.68 -15.18 -12.04
N HIS A 151 -18.55 -15.14 -12.74
CA HIS A 151 -17.95 -16.33 -13.34
C HIS A 151 -17.60 -17.39 -12.28
N VAL A 152 -16.98 -17.00 -11.17
CA VAL A 152 -16.58 -17.93 -10.11
C VAL A 152 -17.80 -18.55 -9.41
N VAL A 153 -18.85 -17.76 -9.12
CA VAL A 153 -20.04 -18.22 -8.40
C VAL A 153 -20.98 -18.99 -9.30
N LEU A 154 -21.35 -18.45 -10.47
CA LEU A 154 -22.39 -19.01 -11.33
C LEU A 154 -21.84 -20.00 -12.36
N THR A 155 -20.64 -19.77 -12.90
CA THR A 155 -20.02 -20.65 -13.91
C THR A 155 -19.18 -21.75 -13.26
N ALA A 156 -18.22 -21.38 -12.42
CA ALA A 156 -17.31 -22.34 -11.77
C ALA A 156 -17.93 -23.03 -10.54
N ARG A 157 -19.02 -22.47 -9.99
CA ARG A 157 -19.71 -22.96 -8.77
C ARG A 157 -18.77 -23.06 -7.55
N MET A 158 -17.97 -22.02 -7.34
CA MET A 158 -17.00 -21.93 -6.26
C MET A 158 -17.25 -20.69 -5.38
N PRO A 159 -18.40 -20.58 -4.68
CA PRO A 159 -18.72 -19.40 -3.86
C PRO A 159 -17.75 -19.16 -2.70
N LEU A 160 -17.08 -20.22 -2.21
CA LEU A 160 -16.01 -20.08 -1.22
C LEU A 160 -14.82 -19.30 -1.78
N LEU A 161 -14.42 -19.58 -3.03
CA LEU A 161 -13.33 -18.87 -3.70
C LEU A 161 -13.69 -17.41 -3.96
N ALA A 162 -14.95 -17.15 -4.35
CA ALA A 162 -15.47 -15.80 -4.47
C ALA A 162 -15.43 -15.03 -3.14
N GLY A 163 -15.80 -15.70 -2.03
CA GLY A 163 -15.70 -15.12 -0.69
C GLY A 163 -14.28 -14.70 -0.32
N VAL A 164 -13.27 -15.52 -0.64
CA VAL A 164 -11.85 -15.16 -0.43
C VAL A 164 -11.47 -13.91 -1.21
N GLY A 165 -11.86 -13.81 -2.48
CA GLY A 165 -11.59 -12.64 -3.32
C GLY A 165 -12.26 -11.37 -2.80
N LEU A 166 -13.54 -11.45 -2.39
CA LEU A 166 -14.29 -10.31 -1.84
C LEU A 166 -13.72 -9.84 -0.50
N ILE A 167 -13.32 -10.76 0.38
CA ILE A 167 -12.63 -10.43 1.64
C ILE A 167 -11.33 -9.69 1.32
N ALA A 168 -10.50 -10.23 0.41
CA ALA A 168 -9.24 -9.60 0.03
C ALA A 168 -9.44 -8.16 -0.47
N VAL A 169 -10.41 -7.92 -1.35
CA VAL A 169 -10.72 -6.57 -1.86
C VAL A 169 -11.21 -5.65 -0.74
N SER A 170 -12.11 -6.12 0.13
CA SER A 170 -12.66 -5.30 1.23
C SER A 170 -11.62 -4.90 2.29
N LEU A 171 -10.54 -5.68 2.41
CA LEU A 171 -9.48 -5.42 3.38
C LEU A 171 -8.53 -4.31 2.91
N ILE A 172 -8.33 -4.12 1.60
CA ILE A 172 -7.36 -3.14 1.08
C ILE A 172 -7.61 -1.72 1.64
N PRO A 173 -8.82 -1.12 1.54
CA PRO A 173 -9.06 0.22 2.07
C PRO A 173 -9.03 0.27 3.60
N SER A 174 -9.43 -0.83 4.24
CA SER A 174 -9.42 -0.98 5.71
C SER A 174 -8.01 -1.00 6.29
N ILE A 175 -7.03 -1.48 5.51
CA ILE A 175 -5.60 -1.48 5.85
C ILE A 175 -4.96 -0.13 5.49
N ALA A 176 -5.34 0.47 4.37
CA ALA A 176 -4.71 1.67 3.84
C ALA A 176 -5.02 2.94 4.66
N VAL A 177 -6.22 3.06 5.24
CA VAL A 177 -6.64 4.26 5.98
C VAL A 177 -7.01 3.88 7.42
N PRO A 178 -6.20 4.24 8.44
CA PRO A 178 -6.48 3.94 9.84
C PRO A 178 -7.74 4.67 10.34
N ARG A 179 -8.91 4.07 10.14
CA ARG A 179 -10.19 4.53 10.70
C ARG A 179 -10.81 3.40 11.52
N GLY A 180 -11.75 3.76 12.40
CA GLY A 180 -12.47 2.78 13.21
C GLY A 180 -13.07 1.69 12.32
N ILE A 181 -12.85 0.42 12.70
CA ILE A 181 -13.36 -0.72 11.93
C ILE A 181 -14.89 -0.62 11.86
N GLU A 182 -15.43 -0.47 10.67
CA GLU A 182 -16.87 -0.47 10.43
C GLU A 182 -17.41 -1.89 10.58
N VAL A 183 -17.62 -2.35 11.82
CA VAL A 183 -18.06 -3.72 12.13
C VAL A 183 -19.28 -4.13 11.31
N TRP A 184 -20.18 -3.19 11.01
CA TRP A 184 -21.37 -3.43 10.20
C TRP A 184 -21.05 -3.83 8.75
N SER A 185 -20.03 -3.26 8.10
CA SER A 185 -19.66 -3.61 6.72
C SER A 185 -19.09 -5.03 6.65
N PHE A 186 -18.30 -5.42 7.66
CA PHE A 186 -17.79 -6.78 7.79
C PHE A 186 -18.90 -7.80 8.07
N VAL A 187 -19.85 -7.47 8.95
CA VAL A 187 -21.02 -8.32 9.23
C VAL A 187 -21.88 -8.49 7.98
N LEU A 188 -22.07 -7.42 7.19
CA LEU A 188 -22.81 -7.46 5.94
C LEU A 188 -22.10 -8.35 4.91
N LEU A 189 -20.78 -8.21 4.76
CA LEU A 189 -19.97 -9.04 3.86
C LEU A 189 -19.98 -10.52 4.26
N ALA A 190 -19.78 -10.82 5.55
CA ALA A 190 -19.87 -12.18 6.07
C ALA A 190 -21.26 -12.78 5.84
N GLY A 191 -22.32 -12.01 6.08
CA GLY A 191 -23.70 -12.39 5.79
C GLY A 191 -23.91 -12.70 4.30
N ALA A 192 -23.38 -11.88 3.41
CA ALA A 192 -23.47 -12.07 1.97
C ALA A 192 -22.73 -13.33 1.49
N ILE A 193 -21.52 -13.59 2.01
CA ILE A 193 -20.75 -14.80 1.69
C ILE A 193 -21.46 -16.06 2.21
N LEU A 194 -21.97 -16.03 3.44
CA LEU A 194 -22.75 -17.14 4.00
C LEU A 194 -24.04 -17.39 3.19
N PHE A 195 -24.68 -16.32 2.71
CA PHE A 195 -25.81 -16.42 1.80
C PHE A 195 -25.42 -17.09 0.48
N LEU A 196 -24.29 -16.72 -0.14
CA LEU A 196 -23.80 -17.34 -1.37
C LEU A 196 -23.51 -18.83 -1.19
N ILE A 197 -22.84 -19.21 -0.10
CA ILE A 197 -22.57 -20.62 0.25
C ILE A 197 -23.88 -21.37 0.48
N ARG A 198 -24.83 -20.78 1.21
CA ARG A 198 -26.14 -21.37 1.48
C ARG A 198 -27.00 -21.52 0.22
N ALA A 199 -26.99 -20.54 -0.66
CA ALA A 199 -27.75 -20.56 -1.91
C ALA A 199 -27.20 -21.63 -2.85
N ASP A 200 -25.88 -21.74 -2.97
CA ASP A 200 -25.22 -22.77 -3.78
C ASP A 200 -25.45 -24.17 -3.20
N THR A 201 -25.27 -24.38 -1.88
CA THR A 201 -25.57 -25.68 -1.23
C THR A 201 -27.03 -26.10 -1.42
N ARG A 202 -27.99 -25.18 -1.24
CA ARG A 202 -29.42 -25.45 -1.53
C ARG A 202 -29.72 -25.74 -3.00
N SER A 203 -28.92 -25.19 -3.91
CA SER A 203 -29.02 -25.48 -5.34
C SER A 203 -28.50 -26.88 -5.70
N ARG A 204 -27.65 -27.47 -4.85
CA ARG A 204 -27.06 -28.80 -5.01
C ARG A 204 -27.93 -29.93 -4.43
N GLU A 205 -28.83 -29.63 -3.50
CA GLU A 205 -29.71 -30.64 -2.87
C GLU A 205 -30.85 -31.07 -3.81
N PRO A 206 -30.98 -32.38 -4.10
CA PRO A 206 -32.10 -32.90 -4.87
C PRO A 206 -33.43 -32.75 -4.09
N LYS A 207 -34.53 -32.48 -4.81
CA LYS A 207 -35.87 -32.16 -4.27
C LYS A 207 -36.42 -33.17 -3.24
N GLY A 208 -35.93 -34.41 -3.20
CA GLY A 208 -36.41 -35.48 -2.32
C GLY A 208 -35.99 -35.37 -0.85
N GLU A 209 -34.92 -34.64 -0.53
CA GLU A 209 -34.45 -34.47 0.87
C GLU A 209 -35.04 -33.23 1.56
N ARG A 210 -35.78 -32.38 0.81
CA ARG A 210 -36.37 -31.11 1.29
C ARG A 210 -37.50 -31.27 2.31
N GLU A 211 -38.09 -32.46 2.43
CA GLU A 211 -39.14 -32.73 3.43
C GLU A 211 -38.59 -33.32 4.74
N ALA A 212 -37.47 -34.03 4.69
CA ALA A 212 -36.86 -34.63 5.88
C ALA A 212 -36.12 -33.59 6.77
N SER A 213 -35.64 -32.49 6.18
CA SER A 213 -34.85 -31.49 6.91
C SER A 213 -35.69 -30.41 7.62
N ARG A 214 -37.03 -30.45 7.56
CA ARG A 214 -37.88 -29.43 8.20
C ARG A 214 -37.85 -29.49 9.73
N SER A 215 -37.32 -30.55 10.35
CA SER A 215 -37.23 -30.69 11.81
C SER A 215 -35.82 -30.49 12.38
N ALA A 216 -34.80 -30.34 11.55
CA ALA A 216 -33.46 -30.02 12.03
C ALA A 216 -33.29 -28.51 12.00
N GLY A 217 -33.43 -27.86 13.16
CA GLY A 217 -33.08 -26.45 13.36
C GLY A 217 -31.69 -26.15 12.79
N VAL A 218 -31.43 -24.85 12.54
CA VAL A 218 -30.13 -24.35 12.06
C VAL A 218 -29.03 -25.15 12.75
N PRO A 219 -28.24 -25.97 12.01
CA PRO A 219 -27.34 -26.90 12.67
C PRO A 219 -26.43 -26.07 13.55
N ALA A 220 -26.38 -26.40 14.85
CA ALA A 220 -25.67 -25.62 15.87
C ALA A 220 -24.19 -25.38 15.48
N THR A 221 -23.67 -26.17 14.55
CA THR A 221 -22.37 -26.00 13.91
C THR A 221 -22.27 -24.77 13.00
N ALA A 222 -23.30 -24.37 12.26
CA ALA A 222 -23.26 -23.15 11.43
C ALA A 222 -23.35 -21.87 12.28
N LEU A 223 -24.16 -21.91 13.35
CA LEU A 223 -24.23 -20.84 14.35
C LEU A 223 -22.94 -20.79 15.19
N GLY A 224 -22.35 -21.95 15.49
CA GLY A 224 -21.07 -22.07 16.18
C GLY A 224 -19.90 -21.59 15.32
N ILE A 225 -19.84 -21.91 14.03
CA ILE A 225 -18.79 -21.42 13.12
C ILE A 225 -18.95 -19.91 12.88
N GLY A 226 -20.18 -19.40 12.75
CA GLY A 226 -20.42 -17.96 12.67
C GLY A 226 -20.05 -17.22 13.95
N ALA A 227 -20.42 -17.75 15.12
CA ALA A 227 -20.07 -17.17 16.42
C ALA A 227 -18.58 -17.27 16.71
N ILE A 228 -17.92 -18.39 16.36
CA ILE A 228 -16.47 -18.56 16.49
C ILE A 228 -15.74 -17.67 15.48
N ALA A 229 -16.22 -17.50 14.25
CA ALA A 229 -15.61 -16.58 13.28
C ALA A 229 -15.78 -15.12 13.71
N VAL A 230 -16.91 -14.74 14.30
CA VAL A 230 -17.13 -13.40 14.86
C VAL A 230 -16.29 -13.20 16.13
N VAL A 231 -16.24 -14.17 17.04
CA VAL A 231 -15.41 -14.10 18.25
C VAL A 231 -13.93 -14.10 17.89
N VAL A 232 -13.49 -14.93 16.95
CA VAL A 232 -12.12 -14.94 16.43
C VAL A 232 -11.84 -13.68 15.62
N SER A 233 -12.80 -13.08 14.90
CA SER A 233 -12.56 -11.78 14.24
C SER A 233 -12.51 -10.62 15.25
N VAL A 234 -13.37 -10.61 16.26
CA VAL A 234 -13.43 -9.56 17.29
C VAL A 234 -12.26 -9.68 18.27
N VAL A 235 -11.82 -10.89 18.59
CA VAL A 235 -10.71 -11.16 19.54
C VAL A 235 -9.38 -11.29 18.81
N ALA A 236 -9.30 -11.93 17.65
CA ALA A 236 -8.04 -12.16 16.94
C ALA A 236 -7.65 -11.04 15.95
N ALA A 237 -8.58 -10.23 15.41
CA ALA A 237 -8.17 -9.06 14.60
C ALA A 237 -7.33 -8.03 15.39
N PRO A 238 -7.62 -7.71 16.67
CA PRO A 238 -6.71 -6.90 17.46
C PRO A 238 -5.44 -7.64 17.94
N LEU A 239 -5.37 -8.98 17.80
CA LEU A 239 -4.21 -9.80 18.15
C LEU A 239 -3.29 -10.15 16.96
N LEU A 240 -3.70 -9.84 15.71
CA LEU A 240 -2.85 -9.98 14.53
C LEU A 240 -1.78 -8.86 14.54
N PRO A 241 -0.50 -9.18 14.26
CA PRO A 241 0.54 -8.16 14.15
C PRO A 241 0.20 -7.22 12.99
N GLN A 242 -0.04 -5.95 13.31
CA GLN A 242 -0.22 -4.88 12.33
C GLN A 242 1.04 -4.84 11.45
N PRO A 243 0.93 -4.95 10.12
CA PRO A 243 2.09 -4.83 9.24
C PRO A 243 2.69 -3.42 9.39
N ALA A 244 3.99 -3.35 9.66
CA ALA A 244 4.74 -2.12 9.65
C ALA A 244 4.65 -1.49 8.24
N VAL A 245 4.07 -0.29 8.18
CA VAL A 245 4.08 0.62 7.05
C VAL A 245 5.51 0.71 6.51
N GLN A 246 5.76 0.30 5.26
CA GLN A 246 7.11 0.23 4.70
C GLN A 246 7.44 1.54 3.98
N PRO A 247 8.37 2.36 4.51
CA PRO A 247 8.71 3.64 3.95
C PRO A 247 9.37 3.51 2.60
N SER A 248 8.64 3.77 1.53
CA SER A 248 9.27 4.46 0.40
C SER A 248 9.07 5.96 0.66
N GLY A 249 9.67 6.42 1.77
CA GLY A 249 9.32 7.65 2.51
C GLY A 249 8.31 7.48 3.66
N SER A 250 7.46 6.46 3.66
CA SER A 250 6.44 6.22 4.72
C SER A 250 6.97 5.68 6.06
N GLY A 251 7.39 6.55 6.98
CA GLY A 251 7.78 6.18 8.34
C GLY A 251 6.79 5.20 9.00
N ILE A 252 7.33 4.24 9.77
CA ILE A 252 6.54 3.38 10.66
C ILE A 252 6.01 4.27 11.79
N GLY A 253 4.76 4.70 11.65
CA GLY A 253 3.92 5.14 12.75
C GLY A 253 2.92 6.23 12.38
N ALA A 254 1.69 6.07 12.87
CA ALA A 254 0.65 7.10 12.84
C ALA A 254 0.95 8.12 13.95
N GLY A 255 1.59 9.23 13.59
CA GLY A 255 1.82 10.38 14.45
C GLY A 255 2.16 11.60 13.60
N PRO A 256 2.20 12.81 14.18
CA PRO A 256 2.65 14.01 13.48
C PRO A 256 4.09 13.78 12.99
N GLY A 257 4.24 13.39 11.72
CA GLY A 257 5.53 13.23 11.06
C GLY A 257 6.09 14.58 10.62
N ILE A 258 7.39 14.60 10.29
CA ILE A 258 8.05 15.73 9.65
C ILE A 258 7.97 15.49 8.15
N ASP A 259 7.26 16.36 7.41
CA ASP A 259 7.40 16.39 5.95
C ASP A 259 8.68 17.16 5.56
N VAL A 260 9.65 16.44 5.01
CA VAL A 260 10.94 17.00 4.58
C VAL A 260 10.88 17.53 3.14
N THR A 261 9.75 17.43 2.43
CA THR A 261 9.59 17.92 1.05
C THR A 261 9.12 19.38 0.95
N LEU A 262 9.21 20.15 2.03
CA LEU A 262 8.74 21.54 2.14
C LEU A 262 7.25 21.75 1.86
N GLN A 263 6.42 20.70 1.85
CA GLN A 263 4.96 20.79 2.04
C GLN A 263 4.61 21.05 3.52
N LEU A 264 5.43 21.86 4.17
CA LEU A 264 5.36 22.20 5.59
C LEU A 264 4.06 22.98 5.92
N GLY A 265 3.43 23.59 4.92
CA GLY A 265 2.15 24.28 5.07
C GLY A 265 1.03 23.38 5.62
N ASP A 266 0.96 22.11 5.20
CA ASP A 266 -0.06 21.17 5.66
C ASP A 266 0.16 20.74 7.12
N ASP A 267 1.41 20.65 7.55
CA ASP A 267 1.78 20.33 8.92
C ASP A 267 1.54 21.51 9.88
N LEU A 268 1.77 22.74 9.42
CA LEU A 268 1.55 23.97 10.17
C LEU A 268 0.08 24.39 10.27
N ARG A 269 -0.75 24.04 9.27
CA ARG A 269 -2.20 24.35 9.25
C ARG A 269 -3.05 23.31 10.00
N ARG A 270 -2.43 22.37 10.72
CA ARG A 270 -3.17 21.33 11.46
C ARG A 270 -4.05 21.96 12.54
N PRO A 271 -5.31 21.50 12.70
CA PRO A 271 -6.28 22.11 13.61
C PRO A 271 -6.02 21.84 15.11
N ARG A 272 -5.01 21.04 15.47
CA ARG A 272 -4.62 20.75 16.86
C ARG A 272 -3.12 20.79 17.03
N GLU A 273 -2.64 21.75 17.80
CA GLU A 273 -1.28 21.84 18.28
C GLU A 273 -1.04 20.77 19.36
N THR A 274 0.04 20.01 19.23
CA THR A 274 0.52 19.05 20.23
C THR A 274 1.99 19.26 20.58
N ILE A 275 2.39 18.85 21.78
CA ILE A 275 3.79 18.93 22.24
C ILE A 275 4.58 17.77 21.60
N SER A 276 5.55 18.13 20.77
CA SER A 276 6.39 17.18 20.03
C SER A 276 7.59 16.73 20.86
N LEU A 277 8.29 17.67 21.52
CA LEU A 277 9.54 17.41 22.24
C LEU A 277 9.58 18.16 23.58
N LEU A 278 10.27 17.58 24.56
CA LEU A 278 10.82 18.30 25.70
C LEU A 278 12.34 18.39 25.53
N VAL A 279 12.90 19.57 25.73
CA VAL A 279 14.30 19.85 25.45
C VAL A 279 14.93 20.54 26.65
N ARG A 280 16.12 20.11 27.02
CA ARG A 280 16.96 20.78 28.02
C ARG A 280 18.39 20.84 27.51
N SER A 281 19.08 21.93 27.79
CA SER A 281 20.44 22.16 27.31
C SER A 281 21.24 22.93 28.35
N ASP A 282 22.56 22.76 28.33
CA ASP A 282 23.51 23.60 29.08
C ASP A 282 23.85 24.91 28.34
N MET A 283 23.27 25.12 27.15
CA MET A 283 23.26 26.40 26.46
C MET A 283 22.43 27.45 27.20
N SER A 284 22.83 28.72 27.10
CA SER A 284 22.09 29.86 27.66
C SER A 284 20.68 30.03 27.07
N SER A 285 20.43 29.48 25.89
CA SER A 285 19.13 29.39 25.23
C SER A 285 19.07 28.06 24.47
N THR A 286 17.89 27.45 24.38
CA THR A 286 17.75 26.21 23.61
C THR A 286 18.10 26.40 22.13
N PRO A 287 18.76 25.40 21.51
CA PRO A 287 19.14 25.47 20.11
C PRO A 287 17.94 25.17 19.19
N TYR A 288 18.08 25.57 17.93
CA TYR A 288 17.25 25.03 16.85
C TYR A 288 17.57 23.54 16.70
N LEU A 289 16.55 22.73 16.41
CA LEU A 289 16.70 21.29 16.27
C LEU A 289 16.49 20.92 14.82
N ARG A 290 17.59 20.64 14.11
CA ARG A 290 17.56 20.18 12.73
C ARG A 290 17.03 18.77 12.65
N ALA A 291 16.06 18.52 11.78
CA ALA A 291 15.69 17.17 11.37
C ALA A 291 16.36 16.77 10.06
N ALA A 292 16.37 17.68 9.07
CA ALA A 292 16.92 17.39 7.74
C ALA A 292 17.39 18.66 7.03
N THR A 293 18.20 18.47 5.98
CA THR A 293 18.69 19.54 5.11
C THR A 293 18.31 19.27 3.67
N LEU A 294 18.07 20.34 2.93
CA LEU A 294 17.70 20.35 1.54
C LEU A 294 18.65 21.27 0.78
N SER A 295 19.58 20.66 0.03
CA SER A 295 20.62 21.37 -0.69
C SER A 295 20.40 21.35 -2.20
N GLU A 296 19.66 20.40 -2.74
CA GLU A 296 19.39 20.33 -4.18
C GLU A 296 18.13 21.14 -4.52
N PHE A 297 18.22 22.02 -5.53
CA PHE A 297 17.10 22.83 -6.00
C PHE A 297 16.93 22.63 -7.50
N THR A 298 15.77 22.12 -7.90
CA THR A 298 15.46 21.75 -9.30
C THR A 298 14.73 22.84 -10.09
N GLY A 299 14.47 23.99 -9.45
CA GLY A 299 13.67 25.10 -9.99
C GLY A 299 12.25 25.12 -9.44
N SER A 300 11.60 23.95 -9.35
CA SER A 300 10.24 23.82 -8.81
C SER A 300 10.19 23.41 -7.33
N VAL A 301 11.21 22.72 -6.83
CA VAL A 301 11.23 22.18 -5.46
C VAL A 301 12.64 22.07 -4.90
N TRP A 302 12.76 22.16 -3.58
CA TRP A 302 13.98 21.74 -2.87
C TRP A 302 13.88 20.28 -2.46
N GLU A 303 14.95 19.52 -2.65
CA GLU A 303 14.97 18.11 -2.32
C GLU A 303 15.78 17.81 -1.04
N PRO A 304 15.34 16.84 -0.21
CA PRO A 304 16.14 16.32 0.90
C PRO A 304 17.47 15.74 0.43
N ASP A 305 18.55 16.04 1.13
CA ASP A 305 19.89 15.56 0.78
C ASP A 305 19.97 14.02 0.75
N ARG A 306 20.27 13.46 -0.43
CA ARG A 306 20.38 12.00 -0.64
C ARG A 306 21.83 11.52 -0.53
N SER A 307 22.44 11.73 0.63
CA SER A 307 23.83 11.30 0.88
C SER A 307 23.91 9.93 1.54
N ARG A 308 25.04 9.24 1.35
CA ARG A 308 25.32 7.95 2.01
C ARG A 308 25.35 8.16 3.53
N SER A 309 24.48 7.45 4.22
CA SER A 309 24.45 7.35 5.67
C SER A 309 25.42 6.25 6.17
N LEU A 310 25.93 6.43 7.38
CA LEU A 310 26.76 5.47 8.09
C LEU A 310 26.09 5.12 9.43
N PRO A 311 26.21 3.88 9.93
CA PRO A 311 25.72 3.54 11.26
C PRO A 311 26.28 4.51 12.31
N LEU A 312 25.44 4.98 13.23
CA LEU A 312 25.78 6.04 14.18
C LEU A 312 27.00 5.72 15.07
N GLY A 313 27.24 4.42 15.34
CA GLY A 313 28.42 3.95 16.07
C GLY A 313 29.73 3.91 15.26
N SER A 314 29.70 4.29 13.98
CA SER A 314 30.90 4.41 13.16
C SER A 314 31.66 5.69 13.52
N GLU A 315 32.99 5.60 13.59
CA GLU A 315 33.90 6.73 13.83
C GLU A 315 33.67 7.92 12.89
N PHE A 316 33.21 7.64 11.66
CA PHE A 316 33.00 8.67 10.63
C PHE A 316 31.57 9.19 10.54
N ALA A 317 30.62 8.66 11.32
CA ALA A 317 29.20 9.03 11.21
C ALA A 317 28.94 10.47 11.67
N LEU A 318 29.58 10.88 12.77
CA LEU A 318 29.53 12.23 13.34
C LEU A 318 30.96 12.69 13.68
N ASN A 319 31.77 12.93 12.65
CA ASN A 319 33.15 13.37 12.80
C ASN A 319 33.29 14.72 13.52
N GLU A 320 34.49 15.06 14.00
CA GLU A 320 34.75 16.37 14.61
C GLU A 320 34.46 17.53 13.64
N VAL A 321 34.14 18.71 14.20
CA VAL A 321 33.87 19.91 13.42
C VAL A 321 35.20 20.53 12.99
N SER A 322 35.40 20.66 11.68
CA SER A 322 36.57 21.33 11.12
C SER A 322 36.31 22.83 10.98
N VAL A 323 37.05 23.64 11.75
CA VAL A 323 37.04 25.10 11.69
C VAL A 323 38.47 25.64 11.69
N ALA A 324 38.63 26.92 11.32
CA ALA A 324 39.90 27.63 11.39
C ALA A 324 40.43 27.65 12.84
N PRO A 325 41.76 27.54 13.06
CA PRO A 325 42.33 27.38 14.40
C PRO A 325 42.05 28.53 15.37
N ASP A 326 41.78 29.73 14.86
CA ASP A 326 41.49 30.94 15.64
C ASP A 326 39.99 31.09 15.97
N VAL A 327 39.12 30.24 15.42
CA VAL A 327 37.70 30.21 15.75
C VAL A 327 37.48 29.35 16.99
N ARG A 328 36.96 29.98 18.05
CA ARG A 328 36.61 29.27 19.28
C ARG A 328 35.44 28.32 19.02
N VAL A 329 35.54 27.09 19.53
CA VAL A 329 34.45 26.10 19.51
C VAL A 329 33.95 25.89 20.93
N ALA A 330 32.64 25.97 21.14
CA ALA A 330 32.00 25.67 22.42
C ALA A 330 31.31 24.31 22.33
N GLU A 331 31.48 23.47 23.36
CA GLU A 331 30.76 22.21 23.49
C GLU A 331 29.49 22.42 24.32
N TYR A 332 28.40 21.81 23.86
CA TYR A 332 27.11 21.82 24.54
C TYR A 332 26.46 20.46 24.51
N THR A 333 25.75 20.15 25.59
CA THR A 333 25.01 18.92 25.78
C THR A 333 23.52 19.21 25.85
N THR A 334 22.78 18.69 24.87
CA THR A 334 21.32 18.82 24.79
C THR A 334 20.66 17.48 24.99
N THR A 335 19.71 17.40 25.92
CA THR A 335 18.85 16.22 26.09
C THR A 335 17.50 16.50 25.44
N VAL A 336 17.05 15.57 24.60
CA VAL A 336 15.76 15.64 23.91
C VAL A 336 14.93 14.42 24.32
N GLU A 337 13.75 14.69 24.86
CA GLU A 337 12.73 13.69 25.11
C GLU A 337 11.60 13.85 24.09
N VAL A 338 11.31 12.79 23.36
CA VAL A 338 10.26 12.77 22.34
C VAL A 338 8.92 12.43 22.97
N LYS A 339 7.92 13.30 22.78
CA LYS A 339 6.55 13.09 23.25
C LYS A 339 5.68 12.51 22.13
N GLU A 340 5.19 13.35 21.22
CA GLU A 340 4.26 12.93 20.17
C GLU A 340 4.88 12.83 18.76
N LEU A 341 6.15 13.23 18.58
CA LEU A 341 6.81 13.17 17.28
C LEU A 341 7.08 11.73 16.82
N VAL A 342 6.57 11.38 15.65
CA VAL A 342 6.83 10.09 14.99
C VAL A 342 7.47 10.33 13.63
N SER A 343 8.80 10.29 13.58
CA SER A 343 9.60 10.63 12.40
C SER A 343 10.74 9.63 12.21
N PRO A 344 11.14 9.31 10.97
CA PRO A 344 12.40 8.60 10.73
C PRO A 344 13.62 9.52 10.87
N TRP A 345 13.45 10.85 10.85
CA TRP A 345 14.49 11.85 11.07
C TRP A 345 14.51 12.30 12.53
N LEU A 346 15.69 12.28 13.14
CA LEU A 346 15.91 12.67 14.53
C LEU A 346 16.27 14.16 14.62
N PRO A 347 15.48 14.98 15.35
CA PRO A 347 15.85 16.37 15.62
C PRO A 347 17.13 16.49 16.44
N VAL A 348 18.15 17.17 15.95
CA VAL A 348 19.43 17.35 16.65
C VAL A 348 19.90 18.81 16.60
N PRO A 349 20.54 19.34 17.66
CA PRO A 349 21.29 20.58 17.54
C PRO A 349 22.44 20.40 16.55
N PHE A 350 22.77 21.45 15.82
CA PHE A 350 23.86 21.42 14.83
C PHE A 350 25.03 22.31 15.26
N PRO A 351 26.30 21.88 15.06
CA PRO A 351 26.74 20.57 14.55
C PRO A 351 26.81 19.50 15.65
N ALA A 352 26.03 18.41 15.50
CA ALA A 352 26.11 17.24 16.38
C ALA A 352 27.39 16.45 16.12
N VAL A 353 28.14 16.11 17.17
CA VAL A 353 29.36 15.29 17.13
C VAL A 353 29.20 13.96 17.85
N ALA A 354 28.20 13.83 18.72
CA ALA A 354 27.82 12.56 19.32
C ALA A 354 26.34 12.54 19.63
N VAL A 355 25.72 11.37 19.47
CA VAL A 355 24.34 11.12 19.90
C VAL A 355 24.29 9.80 20.65
N THR A 356 23.79 9.83 21.88
CA THR A 356 23.74 8.68 22.80
C THR A 356 22.34 8.51 23.39
N GLY A 357 22.05 7.32 23.94
CA GLY A 357 20.74 7.02 24.56
C GLY A 357 19.64 6.58 23.58
N LEU A 358 19.89 6.60 22.26
CA LEU A 358 18.95 6.11 21.27
C LEU A 358 18.76 4.60 21.32
N ARG A 359 17.53 4.16 21.06
CA ARG A 359 17.17 2.76 20.86
C ARG A 359 16.91 2.47 19.37
N GLY A 360 17.36 1.30 18.91
CA GLY A 360 17.20 0.84 17.52
C GLY A 360 18.36 1.22 16.61
N ASP A 361 18.25 0.87 15.33
CA ASP A 361 19.29 1.14 14.34
C ASP A 361 19.15 2.57 13.80
N TRP A 362 20.16 3.39 14.06
CA TRP A 362 20.27 4.76 13.58
C TRP A 362 21.52 4.95 12.76
N GLU A 363 21.39 5.76 11.73
CA GLU A 363 22.48 6.15 10.85
C GLU A 363 22.60 7.68 10.84
N ALA A 364 23.79 8.19 10.59
CA ALA A 364 24.03 9.60 10.35
C ALA A 364 24.65 9.80 8.98
N VAL A 365 24.28 10.92 8.35
CA VAL A 365 24.93 11.39 7.13
C VAL A 365 26.12 12.27 7.54
N PRO A 366 27.37 11.87 7.29
CA PRO A 366 28.54 12.58 7.82
C PRO A 366 28.61 14.05 7.39
N TYR A 367 28.20 14.34 6.16
CA TYR A 367 28.34 15.67 5.56
C TYR A 367 27.40 16.73 6.15
N ASN A 368 26.13 16.39 6.37
CA ASN A 368 25.12 17.33 6.87
C ASN A 368 24.66 17.02 8.30
N ARG A 369 25.17 15.93 8.89
CA ARG A 369 24.88 15.46 10.26
C ARG A 369 23.40 15.17 10.52
N THR A 370 22.63 14.91 9.46
CA THR A 370 21.26 14.40 9.59
C THR A 370 21.30 12.99 10.16
N VAL A 371 20.56 12.76 11.23
CA VAL A 371 20.42 11.46 11.87
C VAL A 371 19.07 10.86 11.49
N VAL A 372 19.08 9.65 10.94
CA VAL A 372 17.92 9.01 10.32
C VAL A 372 17.87 7.52 10.64
N SER A 373 16.68 6.94 10.67
CA SER A 373 16.48 5.49 10.69
C SER A 373 15.59 5.03 9.55
N ARG A 374 15.87 3.84 9.02
CA ARG A 374 15.04 3.15 8.02
C ARG A 374 14.15 2.07 8.63
N SER A 375 14.38 1.70 9.90
CA SER A 375 13.76 0.56 10.57
C SER A 375 13.09 0.92 11.90
N THR A 376 13.35 2.12 12.45
CA THR A 376 12.72 2.66 13.67
C THR A 376 12.29 4.11 13.48
N SER A 377 11.76 4.73 14.54
CA SER A 377 11.34 6.14 14.57
C SER A 377 11.74 6.84 15.87
N THR A 378 11.51 8.16 15.92
CA THR A 378 11.71 9.02 17.09
C THR A 378 10.79 8.71 18.27
N ALA A 379 9.72 7.93 18.07
CA ALA A 379 8.67 7.75 19.07
C ALA A 379 9.21 7.22 20.42
N GLY A 380 8.97 7.99 21.50
CA GLY A 380 9.38 7.63 22.85
C GLY A 380 10.90 7.51 23.06
N GLN A 381 11.69 8.13 22.19
CA GLN A 381 13.13 8.23 22.38
C GLN A 381 13.46 9.29 23.42
N VAL A 382 14.47 9.01 24.24
CA VAL A 382 15.14 10.01 25.08
C VAL A 382 16.61 9.87 24.79
N TYR A 383 17.22 10.94 24.29
CA TYR A 383 18.59 10.90 23.80
C TYR A 383 19.33 12.18 24.15
N GLN A 384 20.65 12.06 24.20
CA GLN A 384 21.55 13.16 24.48
C GLN A 384 22.40 13.41 23.24
N VAL A 385 22.54 14.67 22.88
CA VAL A 385 23.33 15.13 21.75
C VAL A 385 24.43 16.04 22.28
N VAL A 386 25.67 15.71 21.94
CA VAL A 386 26.81 16.60 22.11
C VAL A 386 27.01 17.36 20.81
N SER A 387 27.09 18.68 20.90
CA SER A 387 27.28 19.57 19.76
C SER A 387 28.49 20.47 19.98
N HIS A 388 29.24 20.70 18.90
CA HIS A 388 30.43 21.55 18.88
C HIS A 388 30.11 22.79 18.05
N GLN A 389 29.74 23.88 18.71
CA GLN A 389 29.28 25.10 18.06
C GLN A 389 30.44 26.07 17.83
N PRO A 390 30.79 26.40 16.57
CA PRO A 390 31.72 27.49 16.27
C PRO A 390 31.18 28.83 16.78
N ARG A 391 32.04 29.64 17.39
CA ARG A 391 31.74 30.95 17.97
C ARG A 391 32.69 32.02 17.43
N PRO A 392 32.65 32.32 16.11
CA PRO A 392 33.48 33.36 15.51
C PRO A 392 33.07 34.75 16.01
N THR A 393 34.02 35.69 16.01
CA THR A 393 33.71 37.12 16.24
C THR A 393 33.16 37.76 14.98
N LEU A 394 32.56 38.96 15.12
CA LEU A 394 32.09 39.73 13.98
C LEU A 394 33.22 40.01 12.96
N GLU A 395 34.42 40.29 13.45
CA GLU A 395 35.59 40.56 12.61
C GLU A 395 36.01 39.30 11.83
N GLN A 396 35.98 38.12 12.46
CA GLN A 396 36.26 36.85 11.80
C GLN A 396 35.21 36.53 10.72
N MET A 397 33.94 36.78 11.00
CA MET A 397 32.86 36.60 10.02
C MET A 397 33.01 37.51 8.81
N ARG A 398 33.37 38.79 9.01
CA ARG A 398 33.60 39.75 7.91
C ARG A 398 34.87 39.45 7.11
N ALA A 399 35.86 38.81 7.72
CA ALA A 399 37.11 38.42 7.07
C ALA A 399 36.99 37.10 6.29
N SER A 400 36.01 36.26 6.62
CA SER A 400 35.75 35.01 5.91
C SER A 400 34.92 35.24 4.65
N ASN A 401 35.20 34.46 3.61
CA ASN A 401 34.40 34.42 2.39
C ASN A 401 33.41 33.26 2.46
N SER A 402 32.24 33.45 1.86
CA SER A 402 31.30 32.37 1.63
C SER A 402 31.86 31.38 0.59
N GLY A 403 31.75 30.09 0.88
CA GLY A 403 32.27 29.01 0.03
C GLY A 403 33.55 28.36 0.52
N GLY A 404 34.30 27.74 -0.40
CA GLY A 404 35.50 26.95 -0.09
C GLY A 404 35.48 25.56 -0.74
N PRO A 405 36.62 24.82 -0.75
CA PRO A 405 36.76 23.57 -1.50
C PRO A 405 35.93 22.40 -0.97
N GLN A 406 35.30 22.54 0.20
CA GLN A 406 34.50 21.48 0.84
C GLN A 406 33.00 21.54 0.51
N ILE A 407 32.57 22.56 -0.24
CA ILE A 407 31.18 22.70 -0.68
C ILE A 407 30.89 21.79 -1.86
N ARG A 408 29.66 21.32 -1.95
CA ARG A 408 29.18 20.49 -3.07
C ARG A 408 28.52 21.38 -4.09
N ASP A 409 28.70 21.10 -5.37
CA ASP A 409 28.20 21.93 -6.48
C ASP A 409 26.71 22.26 -6.31
N GLU A 410 25.91 21.27 -5.91
CA GLU A 410 24.47 21.36 -5.60
C GLU A 410 24.07 22.53 -4.67
N THR A 411 24.96 22.97 -3.77
CA THR A 411 24.71 24.10 -2.85
C THR A 411 24.81 25.49 -3.50
N THR A 412 25.31 25.55 -4.74
CA THR A 412 25.45 26.79 -5.54
C THR A 412 24.67 26.76 -6.85
N LEU A 413 24.20 25.59 -7.27
CA LEU A 413 23.46 25.44 -8.52
C LEU A 413 22.15 26.22 -8.50
N LEU A 414 21.86 26.86 -9.63
CA LEU A 414 20.63 27.56 -9.94
C LEU A 414 20.16 27.13 -11.34
N PRO A 415 18.83 27.01 -11.56
CA PRO A 415 18.29 26.78 -12.90
C PRO A 415 18.54 27.99 -13.83
N GLU A 416 18.61 27.74 -15.13
CA GLU A 416 18.91 28.80 -16.12
C GLU A 416 17.78 29.84 -16.25
N ASP A 417 16.54 29.45 -15.93
CA ASP A 417 15.31 30.23 -16.08
C ASP A 417 14.82 30.89 -14.78
N LEU A 418 15.71 31.10 -13.80
CA LEU A 418 15.37 31.74 -12.54
C LEU A 418 14.77 33.16 -12.76
N PRO A 419 13.60 33.47 -12.16
CA PRO A 419 12.99 34.80 -12.28
C PRO A 419 13.92 35.94 -11.86
N ALA A 420 14.01 36.98 -12.70
CA ALA A 420 14.97 38.08 -12.53
C ALA A 420 14.82 38.81 -11.19
N ILE A 421 13.59 38.93 -10.68
CA ILE A 421 13.30 39.57 -9.38
C ILE A 421 14.15 39.03 -8.24
N ILE A 422 14.47 37.73 -8.24
CA ILE A 422 15.28 37.11 -7.17
C ILE A 422 16.70 37.69 -7.18
N ARG A 423 17.34 37.71 -8.36
CA ARG A 423 18.71 38.23 -8.53
C ARG A 423 18.75 39.75 -8.35
N ASP A 424 17.83 40.46 -8.98
CA ASP A 424 17.80 41.93 -8.97
C ASP A 424 17.56 42.45 -7.56
N THR A 425 16.65 41.83 -6.80
CA THR A 425 16.40 42.18 -5.40
C THR A 425 17.60 41.86 -4.52
N ALA A 426 18.27 40.71 -4.74
CA ALA A 426 19.47 40.37 -3.98
C ALA A 426 20.56 41.43 -4.16
N GLN A 427 20.85 41.79 -5.41
CA GLN A 427 21.85 42.82 -5.72
C GLN A 427 21.47 44.20 -5.16
N GLN A 428 20.18 44.55 -5.20
CA GLN A 428 19.70 45.82 -4.67
C GLN A 428 19.86 45.89 -3.15
N VAL A 429 19.43 44.85 -2.43
CA VAL A 429 19.48 44.82 -0.96
C VAL A 429 20.92 44.79 -0.45
N THR A 430 21.83 44.14 -1.17
CA THR A 430 23.24 43.97 -0.75
C THR A 430 24.21 44.95 -1.40
N ALA A 431 23.72 46.01 -2.06
CA ALA A 431 24.54 46.92 -2.85
C ALA A 431 25.65 47.64 -2.06
N GLU A 432 25.40 47.90 -0.76
CA GLU A 432 26.34 48.60 0.13
C GLU A 432 27.13 47.66 1.05
N ALA A 433 26.96 46.34 0.90
CA ALA A 433 27.60 45.36 1.77
C ALA A 433 29.13 45.34 1.58
N GLY A 434 29.87 45.41 2.69
CA GLY A 434 31.33 45.39 2.71
C GLY A 434 31.96 44.00 2.75
N SER A 435 31.16 42.95 2.97
CA SER A 435 31.58 41.54 3.05
C SER A 435 30.40 40.61 2.74
N ASP A 436 30.68 39.33 2.48
CA ASP A 436 29.63 38.30 2.29
C ASP A 436 28.72 38.19 3.52
N TYR A 437 29.30 38.29 4.72
CA TYR A 437 28.52 38.31 5.95
C TYR A 437 27.60 39.53 6.03
N ASP A 438 28.11 40.73 5.70
CA ASP A 438 27.28 41.94 5.73
C ASP A 438 26.14 41.84 4.71
N ALA A 439 26.38 41.27 3.52
CA ALA A 439 25.35 41.04 2.51
C ALA A 439 24.22 40.12 3.01
N LEU A 440 24.56 38.99 3.64
CA LEU A 440 23.58 38.08 4.21
C LEU A 440 22.85 38.68 5.42
N ALA A 441 23.55 39.47 6.23
CA ALA A 441 22.94 40.20 7.35
C ALA A 441 21.96 41.28 6.85
N ASP A 442 22.26 41.93 5.73
CA ASP A 442 21.37 42.90 5.06
C ASP A 442 20.13 42.22 4.49
N LEU A 443 20.27 41.07 3.82
CA LEU A 443 19.13 40.24 3.40
C LEU A 443 18.24 39.84 4.58
N GLN A 444 18.84 39.36 5.67
CA GLN A 444 18.09 38.95 6.87
C GLN A 444 17.34 40.13 7.47
N ARG A 445 17.97 41.30 7.55
CA ARG A 445 17.35 42.53 8.07
C ARG A 445 16.22 43.01 7.16
N TRP A 446 16.40 42.88 5.84
CA TRP A 446 15.41 43.28 4.85
C TRP A 446 14.14 42.43 4.91
N PHE A 447 14.25 41.10 5.00
CA PHE A 447 13.08 40.23 5.20
C PHE A 447 12.36 40.48 6.53
N ARG A 448 13.10 40.94 7.54
CA ARG A 448 12.54 41.32 8.84
C ARG A 448 12.18 42.81 8.92
N SER A 449 12.26 43.54 7.80
CA SER A 449 11.69 44.87 7.72
C SER A 449 10.18 44.77 7.85
N GLY A 450 9.52 45.81 8.35
CA GLY A 450 8.05 45.83 8.48
C GLY A 450 7.29 45.70 7.15
N GLU A 451 7.98 45.50 6.03
CA GLU A 451 7.40 45.29 4.71
C GLU A 451 6.89 43.86 4.49
N PHE A 452 7.41 42.88 5.24
CA PHE A 452 7.00 41.48 5.13
C PHE A 452 6.04 41.07 6.24
N ARG A 453 5.07 40.20 5.91
CA ARG A 453 4.12 39.63 6.87
C ARG A 453 4.23 38.11 6.90
N TYR A 454 4.25 37.54 8.11
CA TYR A 454 4.08 36.10 8.30
C TYR A 454 2.59 35.73 8.24
N SER A 455 2.23 34.77 7.38
CA SER A 455 0.85 34.28 7.25
C SER A 455 0.83 32.84 6.76
N LEU A 456 0.09 31.99 7.48
CA LEU A 456 -0.21 30.60 7.08
C LEU A 456 -1.37 30.50 6.08
N ASP A 457 -2.10 31.61 5.89
CA ASP A 457 -3.28 31.74 5.01
C ASP A 457 -2.98 32.55 3.72
N ALA A 458 -1.72 32.95 3.52
CA ALA A 458 -1.25 33.63 2.30
C ALA A 458 -1.64 32.80 1.05
N PRO A 459 -2.03 33.45 -0.06
CA PRO A 459 -2.96 32.89 -1.04
C PRO A 459 -2.48 31.52 -1.56
N VAL A 460 -3.08 30.46 -1.02
CA VAL A 460 -2.84 29.05 -1.36
C VAL A 460 -3.37 28.73 -2.76
N GLU A 461 -4.19 29.62 -3.32
CA GLU A 461 -4.72 29.55 -4.67
C GLU A 461 -3.74 30.22 -5.66
N GLU A 462 -3.44 29.55 -6.78
CA GLU A 462 -2.49 29.93 -7.86
C GLU A 462 -1.00 29.49 -7.72
N GLY A 463 -0.71 28.35 -7.08
CA GLY A 463 0.64 27.74 -7.12
C GLY A 463 1.65 28.34 -6.12
N PHE A 464 1.14 29.00 -5.08
CA PHE A 464 1.93 29.64 -4.02
C PHE A 464 2.35 28.69 -2.90
N ASP A 465 1.76 27.50 -2.75
CA ASP A 465 2.01 26.58 -1.63
C ASP A 465 3.31 25.75 -1.77
N GLY A 466 4.36 26.37 -2.31
CA GLY A 466 5.59 25.69 -2.73
C GLY A 466 6.87 26.48 -2.44
N SER A 467 8.01 25.82 -2.65
CA SER A 467 9.35 26.39 -2.45
C SER A 467 10.09 26.69 -3.76
N GLY A 468 9.38 26.58 -4.89
CA GLY A 468 9.89 26.81 -6.24
C GLY A 468 10.18 28.28 -6.56
N ALA A 469 10.88 28.50 -7.67
CA ALA A 469 11.37 29.81 -8.08
C ALA A 469 10.24 30.82 -8.33
N GLU A 470 9.13 30.38 -8.91
CA GLU A 470 7.93 31.19 -9.19
C GLU A 470 7.21 31.57 -7.89
N ALA A 471 7.07 30.61 -6.96
CA ALA A 471 6.49 30.88 -5.65
C ALA A 471 7.34 31.88 -4.85
N VAL A 472 8.68 31.75 -4.93
CA VAL A 472 9.62 32.73 -4.35
C VAL A 472 9.47 34.10 -5.02
N ALA A 473 9.41 34.16 -6.35
CA ALA A 473 9.22 35.41 -7.07
C ALA A 473 7.91 36.10 -6.65
N LYS A 474 6.81 35.34 -6.58
CA LYS A 474 5.52 35.83 -6.11
C LYS A 474 5.57 36.31 -4.67
N PHE A 475 6.26 35.57 -3.80
CA PHE A 475 6.45 35.97 -2.40
C PHE A 475 7.22 37.29 -2.28
N LEU A 476 8.25 37.54 -3.11
CA LEU A 476 8.97 38.81 -3.11
C LEU A 476 8.10 39.99 -3.58
N GLU A 477 7.11 39.74 -4.44
CA GLU A 477 6.12 40.74 -4.87
C GLU A 477 5.06 41.02 -3.79
N VAL A 478 4.44 39.95 -3.25
CA VAL A 478 3.32 40.03 -2.30
C VAL A 478 3.80 40.39 -0.89
N LYS A 479 5.04 40.00 -0.55
CA LYS A 479 5.68 40.18 0.76
C LYS A 479 4.90 39.57 1.92
N GLU A 480 4.16 38.49 1.66
CA GLU A 480 3.41 37.75 2.65
C GLU A 480 3.58 36.25 2.42
N GLY A 481 3.92 35.49 3.45
CA GLY A 481 4.09 34.03 3.37
C GLY A 481 4.47 33.41 4.70
N TYR A 482 4.82 32.13 4.70
CA TYR A 482 5.30 31.39 5.90
C TYR A 482 6.78 30.99 5.76
N CYS A 483 7.34 30.33 6.77
CA CYS A 483 8.79 30.11 6.94
C CYS A 483 9.51 29.51 5.71
N VAL A 484 8.85 28.64 4.93
CA VAL A 484 9.41 28.05 3.71
C VAL A 484 9.70 29.12 2.65
N HIS A 485 8.81 30.10 2.49
CA HIS A 485 9.00 31.19 1.54
C HIS A 485 10.19 32.07 1.91
N PHE A 486 10.27 32.47 3.18
CA PHE A 486 11.39 33.27 3.70
C PHE A 486 12.72 32.54 3.55
N ALA A 487 12.77 31.26 3.94
CA ALA A 487 13.98 30.47 3.85
C ALA A 487 14.41 30.21 2.40
N SER A 488 13.47 29.87 1.52
CA SER A 488 13.74 29.64 0.09
C SER A 488 14.18 30.90 -0.61
N ALA A 489 13.50 32.03 -0.39
CA ALA A 489 13.86 33.32 -0.96
C ALA A 489 15.27 33.74 -0.55
N PHE A 490 15.58 33.68 0.75
CA PHE A 490 16.91 34.00 1.24
C PHE A 490 17.98 33.08 0.63
N ALA A 491 17.75 31.76 0.62
CA ALA A 491 18.70 30.80 0.09
C ALA A 491 18.96 31.00 -1.41
N LEU A 492 17.93 31.24 -2.22
CA LEU A 492 18.08 31.53 -3.65
C LEU A 492 18.76 32.88 -3.89
N MET A 493 18.40 33.92 -3.15
CA MET A 493 19.09 35.21 -3.23
C MET A 493 20.58 35.07 -2.92
N ALA A 494 20.95 34.35 -1.86
CA ALA A 494 22.35 34.03 -1.55
C ALA A 494 23.05 33.29 -2.71
N ARG A 495 22.41 32.27 -3.32
CA ARG A 495 22.98 31.58 -4.50
C ARG A 495 23.16 32.49 -5.70
N THR A 496 22.27 33.45 -5.93
CA THR A 496 22.44 34.40 -7.06
C THR A 496 23.65 35.30 -6.88
N LEU A 497 24.11 35.49 -5.64
CA LEU A 497 25.34 36.18 -5.27
C LEU A 497 26.57 35.25 -5.25
N GLY A 498 26.41 33.97 -5.60
CA GLY A 498 27.49 32.97 -5.62
C GLY A 498 27.78 32.32 -4.26
N MET A 499 26.93 32.54 -3.26
CA MET A 499 27.13 32.04 -1.90
C MET A 499 26.45 30.67 -1.73
N PRO A 500 27.16 29.62 -1.27
CA PRO A 500 26.58 28.29 -1.15
C PRO A 500 25.58 28.23 -0.02
N SER A 501 24.33 27.89 -0.35
CA SER A 501 23.21 27.89 0.59
C SER A 501 22.45 26.57 0.57
N ARG A 502 21.74 26.29 1.66
CA ARG A 502 20.77 25.19 1.76
C ARG A 502 19.63 25.57 2.69
N ILE A 503 18.52 24.86 2.61
CA ILE A 503 17.43 24.97 3.56
C ILE A 503 17.58 23.87 4.61
N VAL A 504 17.20 24.18 5.84
CA VAL A 504 17.09 23.23 6.94
C VAL A 504 15.65 23.18 7.39
N VAL A 505 15.15 21.97 7.65
CA VAL A 505 13.83 21.72 8.25
C VAL A 505 14.04 21.12 9.63
N GLY A 506 13.29 21.63 10.61
CA GLY A 506 13.46 21.25 11.99
C GLY A 506 12.51 22.00 12.91
N TYR A 507 12.89 22.19 14.17
CA TYR A 507 12.08 22.90 15.16
C TYR A 507 12.78 24.14 15.69
N LEU A 508 11.98 25.16 15.99
CA LEU A 508 12.40 26.30 16.81
C LEU A 508 12.74 25.84 18.25
N PRO A 509 13.47 26.66 19.02
CA PRO A 509 13.91 26.36 20.39
C PRO A 509 12.85 25.99 21.45
N GLY A 510 11.56 26.09 21.12
CA GLY A 510 10.47 25.83 22.07
C GLY A 510 10.20 26.99 23.04
N ASN A 511 9.20 26.80 23.89
CA ASN A 511 8.86 27.73 24.97
C ASN A 511 9.37 27.18 26.31
N ALA A 512 9.99 28.03 27.13
CA ALA A 512 10.44 27.66 28.47
C ALA A 512 9.24 27.28 29.36
N THR A 513 9.36 26.19 30.10
CA THR A 513 8.39 25.79 31.12
C THR A 513 8.84 26.27 32.51
N SER A 514 7.99 26.07 33.52
CA SER A 514 8.37 26.27 34.92
C SER A 514 9.24 25.16 35.50
N ASP A 515 9.45 24.07 34.75
CA ASP A 515 10.14 22.90 35.23
C ASP A 515 11.65 23.03 35.03
N SER A 516 12.40 22.50 35.98
CA SER A 516 13.85 22.37 35.88
C SER A 516 14.30 20.98 36.28
N VAL A 517 15.23 20.44 35.50
CA VAL A 517 15.87 19.14 35.75
C VAL A 517 17.37 19.39 35.75
N ASP A 518 18.04 18.98 36.83
CA ASP A 518 19.49 19.16 37.01
C ASP A 518 19.97 20.62 36.86
N GLY A 519 19.13 21.59 37.26
CA GLY A 519 19.42 23.02 37.13
C GLY A 519 19.27 23.59 35.71
N GLN A 520 18.80 22.78 34.76
CA GLN A 520 18.48 23.21 33.40
C GLN A 520 16.97 23.42 33.27
N THR A 521 16.55 24.52 32.65
CA THR A 521 15.13 24.76 32.31
C THR A 521 14.68 23.78 31.23
N VAL A 522 13.47 23.24 31.38
CA VAL A 522 12.84 22.41 30.36
C VAL A 522 12.09 23.30 29.38
N TYR A 523 12.20 23.00 28.10
CA TYR A 523 11.50 23.69 27.02
C TYR A 523 10.54 22.74 26.32
N GLU A 524 9.32 23.20 26.11
CA GLU A 524 8.29 22.52 25.34
C GLU A 524 8.36 22.96 23.88
N VAL A 525 8.57 22.00 22.98
CA VAL A 525 8.56 22.23 21.53
C VAL A 525 7.25 21.68 20.97
N ALA A 526 6.39 22.56 20.49
CA ALA A 526 5.12 22.23 19.87
C ALA A 526 5.27 21.84 18.38
N SER A 527 4.29 21.12 17.85
CA SER A 527 4.19 20.78 16.44
C SER A 527 4.07 22.01 15.52
N SER A 528 3.46 23.09 16.01
CA SER A 528 3.38 24.39 15.34
C SER A 528 4.73 25.10 15.22
N GLN A 529 5.74 24.68 15.99
CA GLN A 529 7.08 25.23 15.99
C GLN A 529 8.02 24.50 15.01
N LEU A 530 7.46 23.63 14.18
CA LEU A 530 8.15 23.11 13.00
C LEU A 530 8.47 24.29 12.07
N HIS A 531 9.69 24.34 11.57
CA HIS A 531 10.23 25.56 10.97
C HIS A 531 11.30 25.24 9.95
N SER A 532 11.49 26.16 9.01
CA SER A 532 12.55 26.10 8.02
C SER A 532 13.40 27.36 8.04
N TRP A 533 14.71 27.20 7.96
CA TRP A 533 15.66 28.31 7.91
C TRP A 533 16.78 28.04 6.90
N PRO A 534 17.37 29.08 6.30
CA PRO A 534 18.51 28.95 5.41
C PRO A 534 19.83 28.83 6.20
N GLU A 535 20.78 28.11 5.63
CA GLU A 535 22.18 28.12 6.05
C GLU A 535 23.07 28.47 4.89
N VAL A 536 24.15 29.22 5.16
CA VAL A 536 25.17 29.58 4.19
C VAL A 536 26.54 29.15 4.68
N TYR A 537 27.35 28.57 3.80
CA TYR A 537 28.67 28.06 4.15
C TYR A 537 29.73 29.16 4.10
N PHE A 538 30.56 29.25 5.14
CA PHE A 538 31.71 30.15 5.25
C PHE A 538 33.01 29.36 5.40
N ASP A 539 34.04 29.73 4.64
CA ASP A 539 35.33 29.05 4.71
C ASP A 539 35.96 29.22 6.10
N GLY A 540 36.48 28.14 6.66
CA GLY A 540 37.04 28.10 8.01
C GLY A 540 36.02 28.24 9.15
N ILE A 541 34.72 28.40 8.89
CA ILE A 541 33.68 28.54 9.93
C ILE A 541 32.62 27.44 9.82
N GLY A 542 32.29 27.03 8.59
CA GLY A 542 31.27 26.03 8.30
C GLY A 542 29.90 26.63 7.97
N TRP A 543 28.85 25.84 8.17
CA TRP A 543 27.47 26.26 7.91
C TRP A 543 26.96 27.21 8.99
N VAL A 544 26.58 28.41 8.59
CA VAL A 544 26.02 29.45 9.46
C VAL A 544 24.53 29.60 9.17
N PRO A 545 23.64 29.43 10.17
CA PRO A 545 22.21 29.66 10.00
C PRO A 545 21.90 31.15 9.91
N PHE A 546 20.87 31.50 9.16
CA PHE A 546 20.25 32.83 9.15
C PHE A 546 18.74 32.67 9.40
N GLU A 547 18.10 33.68 9.98
CA GLU A 547 16.68 33.64 10.32
C GLU A 547 15.92 34.82 9.67
N PRO A 548 15.54 34.69 8.39
CA PRO A 548 14.82 35.73 7.66
C PRO A 548 13.35 35.88 8.10
N THR A 549 12.75 34.92 8.80
CA THR A 549 11.31 34.90 9.05
C THR A 549 10.90 35.94 10.09
N THR A 550 10.19 36.98 9.65
CA THR A 550 9.74 38.06 10.56
C THR A 550 8.84 37.54 11.69
N GLY A 551 8.98 38.09 12.88
CA GLY A 551 8.19 37.72 14.06
C GLY A 551 8.49 36.35 14.68
N LEU A 552 9.29 35.51 14.02
CA LEU A 552 9.73 34.20 14.52
C LEU A 552 11.25 34.15 14.66
N GLY A 553 11.70 33.21 15.51
CA GLY A 553 13.11 32.89 15.68
C GLY A 553 13.98 34.03 16.22
N ILE A 554 15.30 33.85 16.16
CA ILE A 554 16.30 34.83 16.62
C ILE A 554 17.23 35.10 15.44
N PRO A 555 17.35 36.36 14.98
CA PRO A 555 18.23 36.71 13.87
C PRO A 555 19.70 36.43 14.23
N THR A 556 20.45 35.89 13.27
CA THR A 556 21.87 35.61 13.46
C THR A 556 22.66 36.90 13.58
N THR A 557 23.42 37.03 14.67
CA THR A 557 24.31 38.17 14.94
C THR A 557 25.58 37.69 15.62
N PHE A 558 26.70 38.35 15.36
CA PHE A 558 27.98 38.05 15.99
C PHE A 558 28.46 39.25 16.82
N ALA A 559 29.06 38.97 17.97
CA ALA A 559 29.61 39.99 18.85
C ALA A 559 31.01 40.41 18.38
N PRO A 560 31.36 41.70 18.46
CA PRO A 560 32.74 42.16 18.30
C PRO A 560 33.68 41.48 19.31
N ALA A 561 34.92 41.22 18.90
CA ALA A 561 35.93 40.63 19.78
C ALA A 561 36.12 41.41 21.10
N ALA A 562 35.99 42.75 21.05
CA ALA A 562 36.15 43.64 22.20
C ALA A 562 35.06 43.51 23.28
N THR A 563 33.93 42.86 22.98
CA THR A 563 32.81 42.65 23.91
C THR A 563 32.78 41.26 24.53
N LEU A 564 33.69 40.37 24.15
CA LEU A 564 33.80 39.03 24.77
C LEU A 564 34.54 39.16 26.11
N PRO A 565 34.00 38.65 27.23
CA PRO A 565 34.71 38.67 28.51
C PRO A 565 36.03 37.90 28.39
N GLY A 566 37.15 38.60 28.53
CA GLY A 566 38.46 38.00 28.75
C GLY A 566 38.52 37.35 30.13
N THR A 567 39.18 36.21 30.22
CA THR A 567 39.40 35.41 31.43
C THR A 567 39.77 36.28 32.64
N ALA A 568 38.85 36.43 33.60
CA ALA A 568 39.14 36.90 34.95
C ALA A 568 38.14 36.27 35.93
N ASP A 569 38.67 35.60 36.96
CA ASP A 569 37.96 35.10 38.15
C ASP A 569 37.14 36.23 38.80
N ASP A 570 35.83 36.01 38.98
CA ASP A 570 35.00 36.15 40.21
C ASP A 570 33.50 36.28 39.80
N PRO A 571 32.54 35.62 40.47
CA PRO A 571 31.16 35.54 40.00
C PRO A 571 30.34 36.74 40.48
N GLN A 572 29.78 37.50 39.55
CA GLN A 572 28.63 38.36 39.81
C GLN A 572 27.46 37.96 38.91
N ASP A 573 26.33 37.68 39.59
CA ASP A 573 25.01 37.38 39.05
C ASP A 573 24.62 38.26 37.85
N PRO A 574 24.14 37.69 36.72
CA PRO A 574 23.49 38.47 35.69
C PRO A 574 22.04 38.75 36.06
N GLN A 575 21.80 40.04 36.28
CA GLN A 575 20.52 40.71 36.41
C GLN A 575 19.58 40.40 35.23
N SER A 576 18.31 40.13 35.56
CA SER A 576 17.21 39.76 34.67
C SER A 576 17.00 40.73 33.50
N ALA A 577 16.94 40.19 32.28
CA ALA A 577 16.33 40.85 31.12
C ALA A 577 14.91 40.28 30.90
N PRO A 578 13.93 41.09 30.47
CA PRO A 578 12.51 40.77 30.61
C PRO A 578 12.04 39.70 29.61
N SER A 579 11.35 38.69 30.14
CA SER A 579 10.53 37.75 29.38
C SER A 579 9.40 38.51 28.67
N ALA A 580 9.49 38.60 27.35
CA ALA A 580 8.33 38.95 26.53
C ALA A 580 7.52 37.66 26.29
N SER A 581 6.67 37.30 27.26
CA SER A 581 5.50 36.48 26.96
C SER A 581 4.55 37.33 26.12
N ALA A 582 4.58 37.13 24.81
CA ALA A 582 3.52 37.55 23.92
C ALA A 582 2.90 36.30 23.32
N THR A 583 1.91 35.76 24.02
CA THR A 583 0.90 34.89 23.41
C THR A 583 0.06 35.78 22.48
N PRO A 584 0.07 35.59 21.16
CA PRO A 584 -0.87 36.28 20.29
C PRO A 584 -2.22 35.56 20.41
N ASN A 585 -3.20 36.23 21.02
CA ASN A 585 -4.60 35.85 20.90
C ASN A 585 -5.02 36.00 19.43
N LEU A 586 -5.51 34.92 18.83
CA LEU A 586 -6.24 34.97 17.56
C LEU A 586 -7.74 35.08 17.84
N PRO A 587 -8.49 35.91 17.08
CA PRO A 587 -9.93 36.01 17.19
C PRO A 587 -10.61 34.80 16.54
N GLU A 588 -11.63 34.30 17.20
CA GLU A 588 -12.51 33.24 16.72
C GLU A 588 -13.42 33.78 15.60
N SER A 589 -13.42 33.14 14.43
CA SER A 589 -14.44 33.30 13.40
C SER A 589 -14.53 32.07 12.50
N GLU A 590 -15.76 31.86 12.04
CA GLU A 590 -16.38 30.65 11.52
C GLU A 590 -15.88 30.14 10.16
N ARG A 591 -16.16 28.84 9.94
CA ARG A 591 -16.11 28.06 8.70
C ARG A 591 -16.49 28.87 7.44
N ASP A 592 -15.76 28.70 6.35
CA ASP A 592 -16.20 27.96 5.15
C ASP A 592 -15.02 27.68 4.19
N THR A 593 -15.32 26.87 3.19
CA THR A 593 -14.53 25.97 2.32
C THR A 593 -13.83 26.59 1.09
N GLY A 594 -12.80 25.86 0.59
CA GLY A 594 -12.22 25.97 -0.77
C GLY A 594 -10.71 25.65 -0.73
N GLU A 595 -10.24 24.46 -1.13
CA GLU A 595 -9.78 24.08 -2.50
C GLU A 595 -8.61 24.95 -3.00
N THR A 596 -7.49 24.50 -3.57
CA THR A 596 -6.80 23.21 -3.85
C THR A 596 -5.54 23.59 -4.64
N GLY A 597 -4.54 22.70 -4.71
CA GLY A 597 -3.72 22.58 -5.93
C GLY A 597 -2.27 23.03 -5.80
N THR A 598 -1.34 22.25 -5.22
CA THR A 598 -0.63 21.09 -5.83
C THR A 598 -0.30 21.20 -7.31
N THR A 599 1.00 21.12 -7.60
CA THR A 599 1.63 20.37 -8.72
C THR A 599 3.14 20.52 -8.61
N ASP A 600 4.02 19.60 -8.98
CA ASP A 600 3.97 18.18 -9.30
C ASP A 600 5.41 17.76 -9.68
N ALA A 601 5.64 16.45 -9.73
CA ALA A 601 6.50 15.75 -10.71
C ALA A 601 7.95 15.34 -10.37
N SER A 602 8.04 14.03 -10.07
CA SER A 602 8.56 12.97 -10.98
C SER A 602 10.07 12.65 -11.05
N SER A 603 10.32 11.36 -10.79
CA SER A 603 11.57 10.58 -10.78
C SER A 603 12.21 10.29 -12.16
N PRO A 604 13.34 9.55 -12.21
CA PRO A 604 13.24 8.17 -12.75
C PRO A 604 14.24 7.07 -12.24
N THR A 605 13.70 5.84 -12.16
CA THR A 605 14.22 4.46 -12.45
C THR A 605 15.68 4.01 -12.27
N THR A 606 15.90 2.81 -11.67
CA THR A 606 16.63 1.66 -12.31
C THR A 606 16.63 0.28 -11.56
N SER A 607 16.50 -0.79 -12.38
CA SER A 607 17.12 -2.15 -12.39
C SER A 607 17.03 -3.14 -11.20
N VAL A 608 16.68 -4.39 -11.54
CA VAL A 608 16.36 -5.50 -10.60
C VAL A 608 17.41 -6.63 -10.62
N ASN A 609 17.75 -7.12 -9.43
CA ASN A 609 18.77 -8.13 -9.10
C ASN A 609 18.17 -9.58 -9.14
N PRO A 610 18.88 -10.64 -9.56
CA PRO A 610 18.25 -11.92 -9.93
C PRO A 610 18.02 -12.94 -8.80
N LEU A 611 18.26 -12.58 -7.53
CA LEU A 611 18.01 -13.47 -6.38
C LEU A 611 16.54 -13.88 -6.09
N PRO A 612 15.46 -13.18 -6.51
CA PRO A 612 14.09 -13.67 -6.31
C PRO A 612 13.65 -14.76 -7.31
N SER A 613 14.45 -15.03 -8.36
CA SER A 613 14.12 -16.03 -9.39
C SER A 613 14.09 -17.48 -8.88
N LEU A 614 14.91 -17.81 -7.89
CA LEU A 614 14.99 -19.17 -7.34
C LEU A 614 13.76 -19.52 -6.48
N GLY A 615 13.22 -18.53 -5.76
CA GLY A 615 11.97 -18.68 -4.99
C GLY A 615 10.76 -18.86 -5.88
N ILE A 616 10.73 -18.17 -7.03
CA ILE A 616 9.67 -18.32 -8.04
C ILE A 616 9.72 -19.70 -8.67
N VAL A 617 10.90 -20.24 -8.99
CA VAL A 617 11.04 -21.61 -9.50
C VAL A 617 10.57 -22.64 -8.47
N LEU A 618 10.91 -22.46 -7.19
CA LEU A 618 10.44 -23.35 -6.12
C LEU A 618 8.92 -23.26 -5.92
N ALA A 619 8.34 -22.06 -5.99
CA ALA A 619 6.90 -21.84 -5.93
C ALA A 619 6.18 -22.50 -7.12
N ILE A 620 6.74 -22.38 -8.34
CA ILE A 620 6.21 -23.04 -9.54
C ILE A 620 6.26 -24.57 -9.39
N LEU A 621 7.36 -25.13 -8.86
CA LEU A 621 7.49 -26.57 -8.62
C LEU A 621 6.50 -27.06 -7.54
N LEU A 622 6.28 -26.29 -6.48
CA LEU A 622 5.27 -26.58 -5.46
C LEU A 622 3.85 -26.53 -6.04
N LEU A 623 3.58 -25.54 -6.90
CA LEU A 623 2.27 -25.35 -7.54
C LEU A 623 1.99 -26.47 -8.56
N LEU A 624 3.01 -26.91 -9.29
CA LEU A 624 2.96 -28.09 -10.18
C LEU A 624 2.81 -29.41 -9.41
N ALA A 625 3.16 -29.47 -8.12
CA ALA A 625 2.98 -30.65 -7.29
C ALA A 625 1.54 -30.79 -6.73
N ILE A 626 0.76 -29.70 -6.66
CA ILE A 626 -0.61 -29.69 -6.10
C ILE A 626 -1.53 -30.73 -6.74
N PRO A 627 -1.61 -30.89 -8.08
CA PRO A 627 -2.46 -31.90 -8.71
C PRO A 627 -2.11 -33.32 -8.26
N SER A 628 -0.81 -33.62 -8.12
CA SER A 628 -0.35 -34.94 -7.67
C SER A 628 -0.73 -35.22 -6.21
N ILE A 629 -0.69 -34.19 -5.35
CA ILE A 629 -1.09 -34.28 -3.94
C ILE A 629 -2.60 -34.47 -3.81
N VAL A 630 -3.40 -33.68 -4.51
CA VAL A 630 -4.88 -33.80 -4.52
C VAL A 630 -5.29 -35.18 -5.04
N ARG A 631 -4.62 -35.70 -6.07
CA ARG A 631 -4.88 -37.03 -6.60
C ARG A 631 -4.49 -38.13 -5.61
N ALA A 632 -3.35 -37.99 -4.92
CA ALA A 632 -2.92 -38.94 -3.91
C ALA A 632 -3.89 -38.99 -2.72
N THR A 633 -4.42 -37.84 -2.29
CA THR A 633 -5.41 -37.79 -1.18
C THR A 633 -6.77 -38.34 -1.59
N GLN A 634 -7.27 -38.04 -2.80
CA GLN A 634 -8.50 -38.62 -3.34
C GLN A 634 -8.38 -40.14 -3.50
N THR A 635 -7.27 -40.62 -4.06
CA THR A 635 -7.03 -42.07 -4.24
C THR A 635 -6.96 -42.76 -2.88
N ARG A 636 -6.30 -42.16 -1.87
CA ARG A 636 -6.28 -42.68 -0.49
C ARG A 636 -7.67 -42.71 0.14
N ALA A 637 -8.50 -41.69 -0.08
CA ALA A 637 -9.88 -41.68 0.42
C ALA A 637 -10.72 -42.77 -0.24
N LEU A 638 -10.62 -42.94 -1.56
CA LEU A 638 -11.30 -44.00 -2.30
C LEU A 638 -10.82 -45.40 -1.90
N LEU A 639 -9.52 -45.58 -1.65
CA LEU A 639 -8.97 -46.85 -1.17
C LEU A 639 -9.53 -47.21 0.22
N ARG A 640 -9.63 -46.24 1.13
CA ARG A 640 -10.28 -46.46 2.45
C ARG A 640 -11.76 -46.82 2.32
N SER A 641 -12.47 -46.22 1.37
CA SER A 641 -13.86 -46.60 1.08
C SER A 641 -13.95 -47.99 0.46
N ALA A 642 -13.01 -48.37 -0.41
CA ALA A 642 -12.93 -49.71 -1.00
C ALA A 642 -12.54 -50.79 0.02
N GLU A 643 -11.69 -50.46 1.01
CA GLU A 643 -11.39 -51.31 2.17
C GLU A 643 -12.65 -51.59 3.00
N GLN A 644 -13.59 -50.63 3.03
CA GLN A 644 -14.90 -50.77 3.68
C GLN A 644 -15.95 -51.49 2.80
N GLY A 645 -15.55 -52.03 1.64
CA GLY A 645 -16.42 -52.80 0.75
C GLY A 645 -17.19 -51.98 -0.29
N ASP A 646 -16.83 -50.71 -0.51
CA ASP A 646 -17.47 -49.88 -1.54
C ASP A 646 -16.96 -50.24 -2.96
N ALA A 647 -17.77 -51.03 -3.67
CA ALA A 647 -17.52 -51.44 -5.05
C ALA A 647 -17.47 -50.27 -6.05
N VAL A 648 -18.18 -49.17 -5.77
CA VAL A 648 -18.17 -47.97 -6.62
C VAL A 648 -16.86 -47.24 -6.46
N ALA A 649 -16.39 -47.06 -5.23
CA ALA A 649 -15.09 -46.46 -4.95
C ALA A 649 -13.93 -47.28 -5.55
N ALA A 650 -13.99 -48.61 -5.43
CA ALA A 650 -12.99 -49.50 -6.03
C ALA A 650 -12.96 -49.42 -7.56
N TRP A 651 -14.12 -49.36 -8.21
CA TRP A 651 -14.21 -49.21 -9.67
C TRP A 651 -13.79 -47.82 -10.16
N MET A 652 -14.07 -46.76 -9.39
CA MET A 652 -13.61 -45.40 -9.69
C MET A 652 -12.08 -45.30 -9.74
N ILE A 653 -11.37 -45.99 -8.84
CA ILE A 653 -9.89 -46.02 -8.85
C ILE A 653 -9.36 -46.55 -10.20
N VAL A 654 -10.00 -47.58 -10.76
CA VAL A 654 -9.63 -48.18 -12.04
C VAL A 654 -9.97 -47.25 -13.21
N MET A 655 -11.18 -46.66 -13.22
CA MET A 655 -11.58 -45.73 -14.27
C MET A 655 -10.71 -44.47 -14.29
N ASP A 656 -10.41 -43.91 -13.12
CA ASP A 656 -9.57 -42.73 -13.04
C ASP A 656 -8.12 -43.06 -13.47
N ALA A 657 -7.59 -44.24 -13.10
CA ALA A 657 -6.27 -44.69 -13.57
C ALA A 657 -6.24 -44.86 -15.10
N ALA A 658 -7.30 -45.40 -15.69
CA ALA A 658 -7.45 -45.50 -17.13
C ALA A 658 -7.45 -44.10 -17.79
N ILE A 659 -8.21 -43.15 -17.25
CA ILE A 659 -8.26 -41.76 -17.75
C ILE A 659 -6.91 -41.05 -17.61
N ASP A 660 -6.23 -41.22 -16.47
CA ASP A 660 -4.91 -40.64 -16.21
C ASP A 660 -3.87 -41.14 -17.23
N LEU A 661 -3.96 -42.41 -17.63
CA LEU A 661 -3.10 -43.03 -18.64
C LEU A 661 -3.56 -42.76 -20.09
N GLY A 662 -4.68 -42.06 -20.27
CA GLY A 662 -5.24 -41.71 -21.58
C GLY A 662 -6.00 -42.85 -22.26
N ILE A 663 -6.39 -43.88 -21.51
CA ILE A 663 -7.28 -44.95 -21.96
C ILE A 663 -8.72 -44.39 -21.92
N PRO A 664 -9.48 -44.47 -23.03
CA PRO A 664 -10.82 -43.89 -23.07
C PRO A 664 -11.81 -44.67 -22.21
N VAL A 665 -12.71 -43.94 -21.53
CA VAL A 665 -13.79 -44.46 -20.68
C VAL A 665 -15.12 -43.78 -21.06
N PRO A 666 -15.72 -44.14 -22.21
CA PRO A 666 -16.96 -43.54 -22.68
C PRO A 666 -18.17 -43.99 -21.83
N ALA A 667 -19.15 -43.10 -21.61
CA ALA A 667 -20.36 -43.44 -20.84
C ALA A 667 -21.23 -44.53 -21.48
N SER A 668 -21.10 -44.76 -22.79
CA SER A 668 -21.85 -45.78 -23.51
C SER A 668 -21.33 -47.20 -23.25
N GLU A 669 -20.20 -47.34 -22.56
CA GLU A 669 -19.56 -48.63 -22.34
C GLU A 669 -19.88 -49.21 -20.97
N SER A 670 -20.31 -50.47 -20.94
CA SER A 670 -20.60 -51.16 -19.68
C SER A 670 -19.31 -51.52 -18.93
N PRO A 671 -19.37 -51.62 -17.58
CA PRO A 671 -18.22 -52.07 -16.79
C PRO A 671 -17.60 -53.38 -17.30
N ARG A 672 -18.43 -54.30 -17.79
CA ARG A 672 -18.00 -55.58 -18.39
C ARG A 672 -17.24 -55.43 -19.69
N SER A 673 -17.66 -54.50 -20.55
CA SER A 673 -16.95 -54.19 -21.80
C SER A 673 -15.61 -53.53 -21.50
N LEU A 674 -15.61 -52.51 -20.63
CA LEU A 674 -14.40 -51.81 -20.22
C LEU A 674 -13.41 -52.76 -19.54
N GLY A 675 -13.88 -53.63 -18.63
CA GLY A 675 -13.05 -54.61 -17.94
C GLY A 675 -12.36 -55.59 -18.91
N ARG A 676 -13.08 -56.10 -19.91
CA ARG A 676 -12.49 -56.95 -20.96
C ARG A 676 -11.42 -56.19 -21.76
N ARG A 677 -11.70 -54.96 -22.19
CA ARG A 677 -10.71 -54.15 -22.92
C ARG A 677 -9.46 -53.88 -22.08
N LEU A 678 -9.61 -53.60 -20.78
CA LEU A 678 -8.47 -53.38 -19.90
C LEU A 678 -7.58 -54.65 -19.78
N ILE A 679 -8.18 -55.84 -19.78
CA ILE A 679 -7.45 -57.12 -19.76
C ILE A 679 -6.76 -57.36 -21.12
N ASP A 680 -7.52 -57.28 -22.21
CA ASP A 680 -7.08 -57.71 -23.54
C ASP A 680 -6.07 -56.73 -24.16
N GLU A 681 -6.20 -55.43 -23.92
CA GLU A 681 -5.42 -54.38 -24.60
C GLU A 681 -4.45 -53.62 -23.68
N HIS A 682 -4.66 -53.65 -22.35
CA HIS A 682 -3.92 -52.81 -21.40
C HIS A 682 -3.28 -53.56 -20.23
N GLY A 683 -3.30 -54.90 -20.26
CA GLY A 683 -2.56 -55.75 -19.32
C GLY A 683 -3.13 -55.77 -17.91
N ALA A 684 -4.41 -55.44 -17.72
CA ALA A 684 -5.07 -55.58 -16.43
C ALA A 684 -5.20 -57.07 -16.04
N PRO A 685 -4.97 -57.45 -14.78
CA PRO A 685 -4.98 -58.84 -14.36
C PRO A 685 -6.40 -59.40 -14.35
N LEU A 686 -6.57 -60.60 -14.92
CA LEU A 686 -7.87 -61.20 -15.24
C LEU A 686 -8.74 -61.43 -13.99
N ALA A 687 -8.17 -61.95 -12.90
CA ALA A 687 -8.93 -62.33 -11.71
C ALA A 687 -9.50 -61.11 -10.98
N GLU A 688 -8.66 -60.12 -10.71
CA GLU A 688 -8.96 -58.90 -9.97
C GLU A 688 -9.89 -57.98 -10.78
N THR A 689 -9.65 -57.86 -12.09
CA THR A 689 -10.55 -57.08 -12.96
C THR A 689 -11.93 -57.72 -13.03
N THR A 690 -12.01 -59.06 -13.14
CA THR A 690 -13.30 -59.78 -13.15
C THR A 690 -14.03 -59.64 -11.81
N GLN A 691 -13.31 -59.64 -10.70
CA GLN A 691 -13.86 -59.42 -9.37
C GLN A 691 -14.50 -58.03 -9.25
N LEU A 692 -13.77 -56.97 -9.64
CA LEU A 692 -14.26 -55.59 -9.58
C LEU A 692 -15.48 -55.37 -10.50
N VAL A 693 -15.47 -55.93 -11.71
CA VAL A 693 -16.60 -55.86 -12.66
C VAL A 693 -17.85 -56.50 -12.06
N ARG A 694 -17.75 -57.68 -11.44
CA ARG A 694 -18.90 -58.33 -10.80
C ARG A 694 -19.42 -57.50 -9.62
N ALA A 695 -18.52 -56.91 -8.84
CA ALA A 695 -18.88 -56.09 -7.69
C ALA A 695 -19.64 -54.83 -8.11
N ILE A 696 -19.15 -54.09 -9.11
CA ILE A 696 -19.82 -52.87 -9.59
C ILE A 696 -21.15 -53.18 -10.29
N GLU A 697 -21.24 -54.28 -11.05
CA GLU A 697 -22.50 -54.70 -11.66
C GLU A 697 -23.54 -55.03 -10.58
N ARG A 698 -23.16 -55.80 -9.55
CA ARG A 698 -24.06 -56.11 -8.44
C ARG A 698 -24.48 -54.86 -7.67
N ALA A 699 -23.57 -53.92 -7.41
CA ALA A 699 -23.89 -52.65 -6.78
C ALA A 699 -24.84 -51.79 -7.62
N SER A 700 -24.67 -51.79 -8.94
CA SER A 700 -25.49 -51.00 -9.88
C SER A 700 -26.94 -51.48 -9.98
N TYR A 701 -27.21 -52.76 -9.69
CA TYR A 701 -28.56 -53.35 -9.71
C TYR A 701 -29.13 -53.59 -8.29
N ALA A 702 -28.45 -53.15 -7.23
CA ALA A 702 -28.92 -53.28 -5.86
C ALA A 702 -29.96 -52.20 -5.48
N GLN A 703 -30.91 -52.54 -4.61
CA GLN A 703 -31.94 -51.61 -4.12
C GLN A 703 -31.29 -50.49 -3.28
N GLY A 704 -31.64 -49.23 -3.56
CA GLY A 704 -30.98 -48.04 -3.01
C GLY A 704 -30.90 -48.00 -1.47
N GLY A 705 -29.72 -47.65 -0.93
CA GLY A 705 -29.49 -47.49 0.51
C GLY A 705 -28.70 -48.63 1.19
N ARG A 706 -28.36 -49.70 0.48
CA ARG A 706 -27.70 -50.91 1.03
C ARG A 706 -26.28 -51.16 0.50
N HIS A 707 -25.52 -50.11 0.17
CA HIS A 707 -24.22 -50.25 -0.50
C HIS A 707 -23.05 -50.70 0.40
N ARG A 708 -23.19 -50.69 1.74
CA ARG A 708 -22.02 -50.77 2.64
C ARG A 708 -21.68 -52.16 3.23
N LEU A 709 -22.42 -53.24 2.93
CA LEU A 709 -22.42 -54.41 3.84
C LEU A 709 -22.38 -55.82 3.23
N TRP A 710 -22.12 -56.01 1.93
CA TRP A 710 -22.36 -57.34 1.31
C TRP A 710 -21.17 -58.14 0.79
N GLU A 711 -19.93 -57.65 0.81
CA GLU A 711 -18.75 -58.48 0.51
C GLU A 711 -17.61 -58.23 1.49
N SER A 712 -17.26 -59.25 2.28
CA SER A 712 -16.16 -59.25 3.27
C SER A 712 -14.76 -59.41 2.65
N THR A 713 -14.64 -59.23 1.33
CA THR A 713 -13.36 -59.33 0.61
C THR A 713 -12.87 -57.92 0.28
N PRO A 714 -11.65 -57.52 0.71
CA PRO A 714 -11.11 -56.18 0.45
C PRO A 714 -11.03 -55.93 -1.07
N MET A 715 -11.86 -55.03 -1.59
CA MET A 715 -11.85 -54.64 -3.00
C MET A 715 -10.71 -53.66 -3.32
N SER A 716 -10.09 -53.12 -2.26
CA SER A 716 -8.91 -52.25 -2.33
C SER A 716 -7.71 -52.94 -2.96
N ASP A 717 -7.46 -54.21 -2.65
CA ASP A 717 -6.30 -54.96 -3.16
C ASP A 717 -6.45 -55.24 -4.65
N ALA A 718 -7.66 -55.63 -5.08
CA ALA A 718 -7.98 -55.82 -6.49
C ALA A 718 -7.88 -54.48 -7.27
N ALA A 719 -8.40 -53.38 -6.74
CA ALA A 719 -8.29 -52.06 -7.37
C ALA A 719 -6.84 -51.56 -7.45
N ALA A 720 -6.04 -51.80 -6.40
CA ALA A 720 -4.62 -51.45 -6.36
C ALA A 720 -3.80 -52.30 -7.36
N ALA A 721 -4.08 -53.60 -7.47
CA ALA A 721 -3.44 -54.51 -8.42
C ALA A 721 -3.76 -54.16 -9.88
N VAL A 722 -5.02 -53.84 -10.18
CA VAL A 722 -5.41 -53.39 -11.52
C VAL A 722 -4.74 -52.05 -11.84
N ARG A 723 -4.76 -51.09 -10.91
CA ARG A 723 -4.09 -49.79 -11.10
C ARG A 723 -2.58 -49.96 -11.30
N SER A 724 -1.91 -50.79 -10.51
CA SER A 724 -0.45 -50.98 -10.65
C SER A 724 -0.10 -51.64 -11.98
N ALA A 725 -0.88 -52.63 -12.42
CA ALA A 725 -0.70 -53.28 -13.72
C ALA A 725 -0.89 -52.31 -14.90
N LEU A 726 -1.91 -51.45 -14.86
CA LEU A 726 -2.14 -50.42 -15.89
C LEU A 726 -0.98 -49.41 -15.96
N PHE A 727 -0.43 -49.01 -14.81
CA PHE A 727 0.74 -48.13 -14.79
C PHE A 727 2.02 -48.85 -15.24
N ALA A 728 2.14 -50.15 -15.00
CA ALA A 728 3.29 -50.96 -15.44
C ALA A 728 3.28 -51.22 -16.94
N SER A 729 2.10 -51.38 -17.56
CA SER A 729 1.94 -51.59 -19.00
C SER A 729 2.06 -50.30 -19.83
N ALA A 730 2.07 -49.13 -19.18
CA ALA A 730 2.18 -47.84 -19.85
C ALA A 730 3.64 -47.37 -20.06
N SER A 731 3.89 -46.68 -21.17
CA SER A 731 5.17 -46.03 -21.48
C SER A 731 5.58 -45.01 -20.41
N SER A 732 6.89 -44.85 -20.18
CA SER A 732 7.45 -43.92 -19.17
C SER A 732 6.90 -42.48 -19.27
N SER A 733 6.69 -41.96 -20.48
CA SER A 733 6.13 -40.62 -20.68
C SER A 733 4.68 -40.50 -20.19
N ARG A 734 3.84 -41.50 -20.48
CA ARG A 734 2.44 -41.56 -19.99
C ARG A 734 2.36 -41.73 -18.48
N ARG A 735 3.27 -42.51 -17.88
CA ARG A 735 3.35 -42.68 -16.42
C ARG A 735 3.69 -41.36 -15.72
N VAL A 736 4.68 -40.62 -16.22
CA VAL A 736 5.07 -39.31 -15.67
C VAL A 736 3.92 -38.31 -15.82
N LEU A 737 3.31 -38.24 -17.00
CA LEU A 737 2.17 -37.35 -17.24
C LEU A 737 0.97 -37.68 -16.33
N ALA A 738 0.67 -38.96 -16.14
CA ALA A 738 -0.41 -39.44 -15.27
C ALA A 738 -0.21 -39.08 -13.79
N VAL A 739 1.05 -38.92 -13.34
CA VAL A 739 1.39 -38.53 -11.96
C VAL A 739 1.44 -37.01 -11.79
N VAL A 740 2.04 -36.29 -12.74
CA VAL A 740 2.22 -34.83 -12.67
C VAL A 740 0.92 -34.07 -13.02
N ALA A 741 0.17 -34.57 -14.00
CA ALA A 741 -1.06 -33.95 -14.50
C ALA A 741 -2.17 -35.00 -14.68
N PRO A 742 -2.71 -35.56 -13.57
CA PRO A 742 -3.76 -36.58 -13.61
C PRO A 742 -5.03 -36.02 -14.25
N LYS A 743 -5.35 -36.51 -15.45
CA LYS A 743 -6.49 -36.05 -16.26
C LYS A 743 -7.83 -36.29 -15.56
N SER A 744 -7.91 -37.29 -14.69
CA SER A 744 -9.12 -37.62 -13.91
C SER A 744 -9.57 -36.52 -12.94
N LEU A 745 -8.69 -35.58 -12.58
CA LEU A 745 -9.08 -34.41 -11.75
C LEU A 745 -10.03 -33.45 -12.49
N VAL A 746 -9.98 -33.46 -13.83
CA VAL A 746 -10.77 -32.57 -14.69
C VAL A 746 -11.79 -33.36 -15.51
N ILE A 747 -11.41 -34.56 -15.95
CA ILE A 747 -12.22 -35.46 -16.76
C ILE A 747 -12.92 -36.47 -15.87
N ARG A 748 -14.24 -36.36 -15.77
CA ARG A 748 -15.05 -37.35 -15.05
C ARG A 748 -15.23 -38.64 -15.87
N PRO A 749 -15.20 -39.82 -15.23
CA PRO A 749 -15.59 -41.07 -15.90
C PRO A 749 -16.95 -40.96 -16.57
N GLY A 750 -17.05 -41.43 -17.82
CA GLY A 750 -18.28 -41.33 -18.62
C GLY A 750 -18.55 -39.96 -19.27
N SER A 751 -17.73 -38.93 -19.01
CA SER A 751 -17.88 -37.65 -19.72
C SER A 751 -17.53 -37.77 -21.21
N VAL A 752 -18.03 -36.84 -22.05
CA VAL A 752 -17.69 -36.78 -23.49
C VAL A 752 -16.18 -36.74 -23.70
N TYR A 753 -15.46 -36.07 -22.80
CA TYR A 753 -13.99 -35.96 -22.82
C TYR A 753 -13.26 -37.24 -22.41
N ALA A 754 -13.91 -38.13 -21.64
CA ALA A 754 -13.35 -39.44 -21.32
C ALA A 754 -13.38 -40.40 -22.53
N GLY A 755 -14.27 -40.18 -23.51
CA GLY A 755 -14.36 -41.01 -24.73
C GLY A 755 -13.68 -40.42 -25.98
N ALA A 756 -13.39 -39.11 -26.00
CA ALA A 756 -12.96 -38.41 -27.21
C ALA A 756 -11.54 -38.73 -27.70
N GLY A 757 -10.69 -39.35 -26.87
CA GLY A 757 -9.29 -39.66 -27.21
C GLY A 757 -9.10 -40.63 -28.38
N ALA A 758 -10.11 -41.41 -28.76
CA ALA A 758 -10.02 -42.39 -29.85
C ALA A 758 -10.26 -41.80 -31.25
N ARG A 759 -11.01 -40.69 -31.38
CA ARG A 759 -11.31 -40.13 -32.73
C ARG A 759 -10.17 -39.31 -33.32
N ALA A 760 -9.29 -38.75 -32.50
CA ALA A 760 -8.21 -37.87 -32.97
C ALA A 760 -6.96 -38.62 -33.49
N ARG A 761 -6.89 -39.95 -33.38
CA ARG A 761 -5.78 -40.77 -33.92
C ARG A 761 -6.16 -41.64 -35.11
N ALA A 762 -7.42 -41.67 -35.51
CA ALA A 762 -7.87 -42.34 -36.74
C ALA A 762 -7.96 -41.38 -37.94
N GLY A 763 -7.55 -40.11 -37.75
CA GLY A 763 -7.61 -39.04 -38.75
C GLY A 763 -6.26 -38.35 -38.96
N LEU A 764 -5.15 -39.08 -38.81
CA LEU A 764 -3.82 -38.77 -39.33
C LEU A 764 -3.11 -40.08 -39.70
#